data_AF-A0A497BKI6-F1
#
_entry.id   AF-A0A497BKI6-F1
#
_cell.length_a   1.000
_cell.length_b   1.000
_cell.length_c   1.000
_cell.angle_alpha   90.00
_cell.angle_beta   90.00
_cell.angle_gamma   90.00
#
_symmetry.space_group_name_H-M   'P 1'
#
loop_
_entity.id
_entity.type
_entity.pdbx_description
1 polymer ?
#
loop_
_entity_poly.entity_id
_entity_poly.type
_entity_poly.pdbx_seq_one_letter_code
_entity_poly.pdbx_strand_id
1 'polypeptide(L)'
;MSKRFVVAYVVLLVGLSCLGPACVTQRGALGDPATEAAEAVQMDLPVTKVVMFQNGVAYMERRGRFAGNKLVLRVRPGQIQDILKSITVVDFAGGRANSLALPVDVGNQRALAELPKLALGQGSLAGILGALRGAQVQLRHEEGVLAGRLVGLDSLPGAEGGAQLSVLDDGGTIRILPLGKLRALRILDKTLASGLVKGLDISLGQDAWRSVELTIYLDQEQKNRERDLMVAYLVEMPTWKSSYRLVLDGDDKPLLQGWAIVDNVSGADWQAVKLTLTTGSPVSFLYDLYAPRFVKRPDLTPYGNLGIAPPVARSVMSAPPEKKPAAMPKMSKRYTKSKKKSFGGRSRSAPGRSSGGDWAEQKEKEEEKSITGSQLFDSMRVQASTQKVGSMYRFELEQPMNVPNRSSTMIALINKRIPGRAIYSYNPDAGLAAARHHPFRAVSIRNASGAVLEPGPISIMRDGHFVGEGLISRIEKGQDSYVAYALDTAVNVTANSSSSRETVGLVKISRGVLQTRAFRVQKWSYEVKATKDDGEALPLMVNLPKRAGWEMKLVGGKLESETAERRYFSLMVKPGETNKLVIEERYPVFNRLRIMDHDGQQAVMVYVSSKEAKPELVSALAPLVERVRKLSDVNEQINLLDRQRSDLQQRAHEVRANLKLLKKSRNAKLKAEQQRRLMGVDRKLSRLTDKLVTLRDQGAQLKVELNIMVDKLELVF
;
A
#
# COMPACT_ATOMS: atom_id res chain seq x y z
N MET A 1 -65.60 4.64 29.44
CA MET A 1 -66.86 5.26 29.91
C MET A 1 -67.76 4.14 30.46
N SER A 2 -68.25 4.34 31.70
CA SER A 2 -69.35 3.63 32.39
C SER A 2 -69.21 2.11 32.63
N LYS A 3 -68.87 1.63 33.84
CA LYS A 3 -69.75 1.39 35.05
C LYS A 3 -70.81 0.30 34.76
N ARG A 4 -71.00 -0.77 35.54
CA ARG A 4 -71.24 -0.87 37.01
C ARG A 4 -71.35 -2.38 37.43
N PHE A 5 -70.71 -2.78 38.53
CA PHE A 5 -71.27 -3.21 39.85
C PHE A 5 -71.88 -4.63 39.93
N VAL A 6 -71.25 -5.56 40.69
CA VAL A 6 -71.55 -6.01 42.10
C VAL A 6 -72.70 -7.04 42.13
N VAL A 7 -72.54 -8.24 42.72
CA VAL A 7 -72.86 -8.58 44.13
C VAL A 7 -72.19 -9.91 44.52
N ALA A 8 -71.64 -9.94 45.73
CA ALA A 8 -71.17 -11.12 46.45
C ALA A 8 -72.32 -11.77 47.25
N TYR A 9 -72.29 -13.10 47.42
CA TYR A 9 -72.89 -13.74 48.60
C TYR A 9 -72.06 -14.96 49.03
N VAL A 10 -71.69 -14.94 50.30
CA VAL A 10 -71.04 -15.99 51.09
C VAL A 10 -72.14 -16.90 51.63
N VAL A 11 -71.98 -18.22 51.54
CA VAL A 11 -72.60 -19.17 52.47
C VAL A 11 -71.58 -20.29 52.76
N LEU A 12 -71.38 -20.49 54.06
CA LEU A 12 -70.45 -21.41 54.71
C LEU A 12 -71.31 -22.57 55.25
N LEU A 13 -70.93 -23.83 54.99
CA LEU A 13 -71.51 -25.00 55.68
C LEU A 13 -70.43 -26.04 55.95
N VAL A 14 -70.40 -26.44 57.23
CA VAL A 14 -69.48 -27.36 57.89
C VAL A 14 -70.10 -28.77 57.93
N GLY A 15 -69.26 -29.81 57.83
CA GLY A 15 -69.60 -31.20 58.21
C GLY A 15 -68.35 -32.10 58.10
N LEU A 16 -67.56 -32.24 59.16
CA LEU A 16 -67.50 -33.36 60.15
C LEU A 16 -67.10 -34.76 59.61
N SER A 17 -65.80 -35.05 59.73
CA SER A 17 -65.15 -36.24 60.33
C SER A 17 -65.59 -37.68 60.06
N CYS A 18 -64.63 -38.52 59.62
CA CYS A 18 -64.45 -39.92 60.07
C CYS A 18 -62.95 -40.24 60.26
N LEU A 19 -62.63 -40.86 61.40
CA LEU A 19 -61.32 -41.39 61.82
C LEU A 19 -61.26 -42.91 61.57
N GLY A 20 -60.08 -43.42 61.21
CA GLY A 20 -59.72 -44.85 61.25
C GLY A 20 -58.21 -45.06 61.00
N PRO A 21 -57.48 -45.93 61.75
CA PRO A 21 -56.03 -45.85 61.88
C PRO A 21 -55.21 -46.96 61.17
N ALA A 22 -53.95 -46.61 60.90
CA ALA A 22 -52.73 -47.44 60.79
C ALA A 22 -52.62 -48.57 59.73
N CYS A 23 -51.68 -48.41 58.78
CA CYS A 23 -50.47 -49.25 58.75
C CYS A 23 -49.37 -48.64 57.85
N VAL A 24 -48.13 -48.80 58.31
CA VAL A 24 -46.88 -48.16 57.86
C VAL A 24 -46.30 -48.87 56.64
N THR A 25 -45.81 -48.11 55.64
CA THR A 25 -44.57 -48.44 54.93
C THR A 25 -43.83 -47.15 54.54
N GLN A 26 -42.64 -46.96 55.12
CA GLN A 26 -41.71 -45.88 54.86
C GLN A 26 -41.11 -45.97 53.45
N ARG A 27 -41.14 -44.86 52.71
CA ARG A 27 -40.11 -44.50 51.74
C ARG A 27 -39.71 -43.05 52.02
N GLY A 28 -38.48 -42.88 52.50
CA GLY A 28 -37.96 -41.59 52.92
C GLY A 28 -37.75 -40.63 51.74
N ALA A 29 -38.28 -39.43 51.90
CA ALA A 29 -37.76 -38.22 51.26
C ALA A 29 -37.45 -37.26 52.41
N LEU A 30 -36.17 -37.12 52.74
CA LEU A 30 -35.66 -36.09 53.62
C LEU A 30 -35.80 -34.76 52.89
N GLY A 31 -36.61 -33.86 53.43
CA GLY A 31 -36.62 -32.45 53.04
C GLY A 31 -35.41 -31.75 53.65
N ASP A 32 -34.61 -31.12 52.81
CA ASP A 32 -33.59 -30.16 53.22
C ASP A 32 -34.25 -28.80 53.54
N PRO A 33 -33.78 -28.08 54.57
CA PRO A 33 -34.32 -26.78 54.93
C PRO A 33 -33.94 -25.73 53.87
N ALA A 34 -34.96 -25.02 53.39
CA ALA A 34 -34.81 -23.85 52.55
C ALA A 34 -33.87 -22.83 53.21
N THR A 35 -32.64 -22.77 52.71
CA THR A 35 -31.75 -21.63 52.91
C THR A 35 -32.01 -20.70 51.74
N GLU A 36 -32.77 -19.65 52.01
CA GLU A 36 -32.98 -18.50 51.13
C GLU A 36 -31.66 -17.75 50.98
N ALA A 37 -30.75 -18.30 50.17
CA ALA A 37 -29.57 -17.61 49.69
C ALA A 37 -30.02 -16.65 48.58
N ALA A 38 -30.31 -15.42 48.99
CA ALA A 38 -30.51 -14.29 48.11
C ALA A 38 -29.46 -14.30 47.00
N GLU A 39 -29.94 -14.33 45.75
CA GLU A 39 -29.12 -14.12 44.55
C GLU A 39 -28.31 -12.83 44.72
N ALA A 40 -27.00 -12.97 44.89
CA ALA A 40 -26.08 -11.86 44.73
C ALA A 40 -26.12 -11.44 43.26
N VAL A 41 -26.92 -10.43 42.95
CA VAL A 41 -26.94 -9.83 41.62
C VAL A 41 -25.58 -9.18 41.37
N GLN A 42 -24.75 -9.87 40.60
CA GLN A 42 -23.48 -9.37 40.11
C GLN A 42 -23.76 -8.28 39.06
N MET A 43 -23.92 -7.03 39.52
CA MET A 43 -24.16 -5.87 38.66
C MET A 43 -22.86 -5.48 37.94
N ASP A 44 -22.54 -6.17 36.85
CA ASP A 44 -21.48 -5.77 35.91
C ASP A 44 -21.87 -4.42 35.27
N LEU A 45 -20.96 -3.45 35.30
CA LEU A 45 -21.16 -2.14 34.68
C LEU A 45 -21.22 -2.31 33.14
N PRO A 46 -22.37 -2.09 32.46
CA PRO A 46 -22.51 -2.37 31.04
C PRO A 46 -21.75 -1.33 30.21
N VAL A 47 -21.33 -1.71 29.00
CA VAL A 47 -20.77 -0.77 28.02
C VAL A 47 -21.92 0.09 27.50
N THR A 48 -21.79 1.41 27.59
CA THR A 48 -22.83 2.38 27.18
C THR A 48 -22.39 3.22 25.99
N LYS A 49 -21.09 3.39 25.79
CA LYS A 49 -20.54 4.18 24.68
C LYS A 49 -19.23 3.59 24.17
N VAL A 50 -19.07 3.61 22.85
CA VAL A 50 -17.87 3.14 22.15
C VAL A 50 -17.49 4.16 21.09
N VAL A 51 -16.23 4.59 21.09
CA VAL A 51 -15.66 5.46 20.04
C VAL A 51 -14.50 4.72 19.39
N MET A 52 -14.61 4.38 18.11
CA MET A 52 -13.58 3.64 17.37
C MET A 52 -12.73 4.54 16.50
N PHE A 53 -11.41 4.37 16.60
CA PHE A 53 -10.41 5.19 15.90
C PHE A 53 -9.73 4.42 14.76
N GLN A 54 -9.17 5.16 13.80
CA GLN A 54 -8.46 4.60 12.64
C GLN A 54 -7.06 4.06 12.97
N ASN A 55 -6.56 4.28 14.19
CA ASN A 55 -5.27 3.77 14.67
C ASN A 55 -5.36 2.42 15.38
N GLY A 56 -6.52 1.75 15.34
CA GLY A 56 -6.70 0.42 15.96
C GLY A 56 -6.96 0.47 17.46
N VAL A 57 -7.54 1.57 17.96
CA VAL A 57 -7.93 1.71 19.37
C VAL A 57 -9.40 2.08 19.44
N ALA A 58 -10.09 1.63 20.49
CA ALA A 58 -11.40 2.15 20.85
C ALA A 58 -11.38 2.74 22.27
N TYR A 59 -12.08 3.86 22.43
CA TYR A 59 -12.48 4.38 23.74
C TYR A 59 -13.80 3.71 24.13
N MET A 60 -13.81 3.08 25.29
CA MET A 60 -14.98 2.44 25.86
C MET A 60 -15.39 3.17 27.13
N GLU A 61 -16.69 3.41 27.27
CA GLU A 61 -17.31 3.88 28.50
C GLU A 61 -18.26 2.79 28.99
N ARG A 62 -18.08 2.39 30.25
CA ARG A 62 -19.04 1.61 31.00
C ARG A 62 -19.70 2.51 32.02
N ARG A 63 -21.02 2.52 32.09
CA ARG A 63 -21.76 3.34 33.05
C ARG A 63 -23.00 2.62 33.54
N GLY A 64 -23.25 2.73 34.83
CA GLY A 64 -24.42 2.13 35.46
C GLY A 64 -24.50 2.45 36.93
N ARG A 65 -25.60 2.04 37.54
CA ARG A 65 -25.74 2.07 38.99
C ARG A 65 -24.98 0.91 39.60
N PHE A 66 -24.19 1.19 40.62
CA PHE A 66 -23.36 0.22 41.29
C PHE A 66 -23.45 0.39 42.81
N ALA A 67 -23.50 -0.70 43.55
CA ALA A 67 -23.45 -0.72 45.01
C ALA A 67 -22.33 -1.68 45.47
N GLY A 68 -21.64 -1.34 46.56
CA GLY A 68 -20.46 -2.07 47.03
C GLY A 68 -19.15 -1.34 46.77
N ASN A 69 -18.06 -1.78 47.38
CA ASN A 69 -16.76 -1.11 47.41
C ASN A 69 -15.69 -1.75 46.50
N LYS A 70 -16.06 -2.79 45.76
CA LYS A 70 -15.16 -3.56 44.89
C LYS A 70 -15.86 -3.83 43.55
N LEU A 71 -15.45 -3.12 42.50
CA LEU A 71 -15.88 -3.39 41.14
C LEU A 71 -14.87 -4.32 40.46
N VAL A 72 -15.34 -5.40 39.85
CA VAL A 72 -14.49 -6.36 39.12
C VAL A 72 -14.80 -6.28 37.64
N LEU A 73 -13.78 -6.04 36.82
CA LEU A 73 -13.87 -6.04 35.36
C LEU A 73 -13.09 -7.21 34.79
N ARG A 74 -13.74 -8.01 33.93
CA ARG A 74 -13.07 -9.07 33.16
C ARG A 74 -12.45 -8.47 31.90
N VAL A 75 -11.12 -8.46 31.84
CA VAL A 75 -10.34 -7.85 30.75
C VAL A 75 -9.43 -8.87 30.09
N ARG A 76 -9.09 -8.70 28.81
CA ARG A 76 -8.17 -9.61 28.14
C ARG A 76 -6.71 -9.22 28.42
N PRO A 77 -5.76 -10.17 28.47
CA PRO A 77 -4.35 -9.87 28.71
C PRO A 77 -3.76 -8.79 27.80
N GLY A 78 -4.04 -8.85 26.49
CA GLY A 78 -3.55 -7.84 25.52
C GLY A 78 -4.10 -6.43 25.76
N GLN A 79 -5.29 -6.31 26.36
CA GLN A 79 -5.94 -5.02 26.63
C GLN A 79 -5.43 -4.35 27.91
N ILE A 80 -4.82 -5.11 28.83
CA ILE A 80 -4.44 -4.61 30.16
C ILE A 80 -3.54 -3.37 30.06
N GLN A 81 -2.58 -3.39 29.14
CA GLN A 81 -1.63 -2.29 28.98
C GLN A 81 -2.33 -0.98 28.59
N ASP A 82 -3.28 -1.04 27.65
CA ASP A 82 -4.06 0.12 27.20
C ASP A 82 -5.01 0.63 28.28
N ILE A 83 -5.66 -0.29 29.00
CA ILE A 83 -6.54 0.03 30.11
C ILE A 83 -5.75 0.73 31.22
N LEU A 84 -4.63 0.18 31.66
CA LEU A 84 -3.81 0.78 32.73
C LEU A 84 -3.29 2.18 32.37
N LYS A 85 -3.01 2.45 31.08
CA LYS A 85 -2.56 3.78 30.61
C LYS A 85 -3.66 4.84 30.63
N SER A 86 -4.93 4.45 30.60
CA SER A 86 -6.03 5.37 30.23
C SER A 86 -7.26 5.29 31.13
N ILE A 87 -7.32 4.33 32.05
CA ILE A 87 -8.49 4.10 32.88
C ILE A 87 -8.84 5.32 33.70
N THR A 88 -10.09 5.73 33.60
CA THR A 88 -10.68 6.85 34.30
C THR A 88 -11.92 6.36 35.00
N VAL A 89 -12.02 6.60 36.31
CA VAL A 89 -13.18 6.22 37.12
C VAL A 89 -13.80 7.50 37.66
N VAL A 90 -15.08 7.71 37.38
CA VAL A 90 -15.85 8.86 37.84
C VAL A 90 -17.07 8.35 38.59
N ASP A 91 -17.20 8.76 39.84
CA ASP A 91 -18.39 8.54 40.64
C ASP A 91 -19.18 9.86 40.70
N PHE A 92 -20.34 9.91 40.04
CA PHE A 92 -21.16 11.11 39.98
C PHE A 92 -21.88 11.41 41.31
N ALA A 93 -21.82 10.50 42.30
CA ALA A 93 -22.30 10.74 43.66
C ALA A 93 -21.25 11.38 44.58
N GLY A 94 -20.05 11.70 44.06
CA GLY A 94 -18.99 12.41 44.77
C GLY A 94 -17.95 11.51 45.45
N GLY A 95 -18.04 10.19 45.28
CA GLY A 95 -17.02 9.23 45.73
C GLY A 95 -15.75 9.24 44.86
N ARG A 96 -14.74 8.49 45.29
CA ARG A 96 -13.45 8.33 44.60
C ARG A 96 -13.07 6.86 44.43
N ALA A 97 -12.24 6.60 43.42
CA ALA A 97 -11.55 5.34 43.26
C ALA A 97 -10.21 5.39 44.01
N ASN A 98 -9.98 4.45 44.91
CA ASN A 98 -8.81 4.41 45.77
C ASN A 98 -7.62 3.69 45.14
N SER A 99 -7.87 2.55 44.52
CA SER A 99 -6.81 1.74 43.91
C SER A 99 -7.35 0.77 42.86
N LEU A 100 -6.44 0.30 42.00
CA LEU A 100 -6.67 -0.76 41.04
C LEU A 100 -5.73 -1.93 41.34
N ALA A 101 -6.23 -3.16 41.23
CA ALA A 101 -5.46 -4.37 41.44
C ALA A 101 -5.65 -5.37 40.30
N LEU A 102 -4.55 -6.03 39.93
CA LEU A 102 -4.48 -7.09 38.94
C LEU A 102 -3.73 -8.29 39.54
N PRO A 103 -4.12 -9.53 39.24
CA PRO A 103 -3.33 -10.69 39.61
C PRO A 103 -2.03 -10.69 38.80
N VAL A 104 -0.89 -10.90 39.46
CA VAL A 104 0.42 -11.05 38.81
C VAL A 104 0.86 -12.50 38.91
N ASP A 105 0.92 -13.21 37.78
CA ASP A 105 1.36 -14.60 37.74
C ASP A 105 2.87 -14.68 37.43
N VAL A 106 3.69 -14.44 38.47
CA VAL A 106 5.18 -14.47 38.37
C VAL A 106 5.70 -15.89 38.14
N GLY A 107 4.99 -16.90 38.65
CA GLY A 107 5.44 -18.30 38.64
C GLY A 107 5.36 -18.92 37.25
N ASN A 108 4.27 -18.68 36.51
CA ASN A 108 4.09 -19.28 35.19
C ASN A 108 4.96 -18.63 34.11
N GLN A 109 5.29 -17.33 34.17
CA GLN A 109 6.17 -16.72 33.16
C GLN A 109 7.61 -17.23 33.23
N ARG A 110 8.16 -17.48 34.43
CA ARG A 110 9.50 -18.09 34.57
C ARG A 110 9.49 -19.55 34.13
N ALA A 111 8.50 -20.33 34.56
CA ALA A 111 8.35 -21.72 34.14
C ALA A 111 8.14 -21.87 32.62
N LEU A 112 7.38 -20.96 31.99
CA LEU A 112 7.18 -20.96 30.53
C LEU A 112 8.37 -20.42 29.73
N ALA A 113 9.19 -19.53 30.32
CA ALA A 113 10.43 -19.06 29.69
C ALA A 113 11.53 -20.14 29.71
N GLU A 114 11.49 -21.04 30.69
CA GLU A 114 12.37 -22.19 30.80
C GLU A 114 11.91 -23.40 29.97
N LEU A 115 10.62 -23.47 29.61
CA LEU A 115 10.12 -24.43 28.63
C LEU A 115 10.55 -23.98 27.22
N PRO A 116 11.21 -24.83 26.42
CA PRO A 116 11.47 -24.50 25.02
C PRO A 116 10.13 -24.26 24.31
N LYS A 117 10.03 -23.13 23.59
CA LYS A 117 8.84 -22.78 22.82
C LYS A 117 8.57 -23.86 21.78
N LEU A 118 7.67 -24.79 22.09
CA LEU A 118 7.19 -25.81 21.17
C LEU A 118 6.27 -25.11 20.16
N ALA A 119 6.84 -24.69 19.03
CA ALA A 119 6.05 -24.17 17.91
C ALA A 119 5.16 -25.28 17.34
N LEU A 120 3.89 -24.95 17.07
CA LEU A 120 2.92 -25.86 16.44
C LEU A 120 3.53 -26.48 15.18
N GLY A 121 3.55 -27.82 15.14
CA GLY A 121 3.96 -28.59 13.96
C GLY A 121 5.46 -28.86 13.79
N GLN A 122 6.34 -28.47 14.73
CA GLN A 122 7.79 -28.72 14.62
C GLN A 122 8.46 -29.48 15.78
N GLY A 123 7.70 -30.14 16.65
CA GLY A 123 8.27 -31.01 17.69
C GLY A 123 8.35 -32.47 17.23
N SER A 124 9.55 -32.98 16.89
CA SER A 124 9.75 -34.43 16.91
C SER A 124 9.68 -34.91 18.36
N LEU A 125 9.23 -36.14 18.61
CA LEU A 125 9.25 -36.75 19.95
C LEU A 125 10.64 -36.60 20.61
N ALA A 126 11.70 -36.67 19.81
CA ALA A 126 13.07 -36.44 20.22
C ALA A 126 13.33 -35.03 20.77
N GLY A 127 12.76 -33.99 20.15
CA GLY A 127 12.85 -32.60 20.63
C GLY A 127 12.11 -32.38 21.96
N ILE A 128 10.93 -33.00 22.13
CA ILE A 128 10.18 -32.93 23.39
C ILE A 128 10.93 -33.66 24.50
N LEU A 129 11.50 -34.83 24.22
CA LEU A 129 12.32 -35.58 25.18
C LEU A 129 13.61 -34.84 25.54
N GLY A 130 14.23 -34.15 24.58
CA GLY A 130 15.37 -33.27 24.84
C GLY A 130 15.04 -32.14 25.83
N ALA A 131 13.84 -31.55 25.70
CA ALA A 131 13.33 -30.52 26.59
C ALA A 131 13.03 -31.02 28.03
N LEU A 132 12.67 -32.30 28.16
CA LEU A 132 12.35 -32.94 29.44
C LEU A 132 13.57 -33.56 30.13
N ARG A 133 14.79 -33.24 29.68
CA ARG A 133 16.03 -33.73 30.31
C ARG A 133 16.05 -33.34 31.79
N GLY A 134 16.32 -34.31 32.65
CA GLY A 134 16.32 -34.15 34.10
C GLY A 134 14.95 -34.32 34.75
N ALA A 135 13.87 -34.48 33.98
CA ALA A 135 12.55 -34.74 34.54
C ALA A 135 12.44 -36.20 35.03
N GLN A 136 11.70 -36.40 36.13
CA GLN A 136 11.32 -37.74 36.57
C GLN A 136 10.19 -38.25 35.68
N VAL A 137 10.40 -39.40 35.04
CA VAL A 137 9.50 -39.96 34.03
C VAL A 137 9.24 -41.43 34.28
N GLN A 138 8.06 -41.88 33.85
CA GLN A 138 7.73 -43.29 33.72
C GLN A 138 7.53 -43.60 32.24
N LEU A 139 8.31 -44.55 31.73
CA LEU A 139 8.34 -44.97 30.34
C LEU A 139 7.71 -46.35 30.21
N ARG A 140 6.79 -46.50 29.24
CA ARG A 140 6.28 -47.81 28.84
C ARG A 140 6.95 -48.22 27.55
N HIS A 141 7.76 -49.27 27.62
CA HIS A 141 8.43 -49.92 26.50
C HIS A 141 7.75 -51.25 26.19
N GLU A 142 8.07 -51.88 25.06
CA GLU A 142 7.49 -53.18 24.68
C GLU A 142 7.79 -54.30 25.70
N GLU A 143 8.93 -54.19 26.38
CA GLU A 143 9.45 -55.19 27.32
C GLU A 143 9.11 -54.89 28.79
N GLY A 144 8.46 -53.76 29.09
CA GLY A 144 8.08 -53.41 30.47
C GLY A 144 7.95 -51.92 30.75
N VAL A 145 7.76 -51.59 32.03
CA VAL A 145 7.68 -50.21 32.53
C VAL A 145 8.96 -49.85 33.27
N LEU A 146 9.56 -48.72 32.92
CA LEU A 146 10.74 -48.18 33.58
C LEU A 146 10.42 -46.81 34.20
N ALA A 147 10.74 -46.63 35.47
CA ALA A 147 10.69 -45.33 36.13
C ALA A 147 12.12 -44.84 36.42
N GLY A 148 12.35 -43.54 36.24
CA GLY A 148 13.65 -42.94 36.49
C GLY A 148 13.74 -41.50 36.00
N ARG A 149 14.94 -40.94 36.06
CA ARG A 149 15.23 -39.58 35.62
C ARG A 149 15.75 -39.57 34.20
N LEU A 150 15.19 -38.72 33.34
CA LEU A 150 15.62 -38.63 31.95
C LEU A 150 17.02 -38.01 31.84
N VAL A 151 17.99 -38.73 31.28
CA VAL A 151 19.39 -38.27 31.19
C VAL A 151 19.64 -37.56 29.86
N GLY A 152 19.12 -38.10 28.76
CA GLY A 152 19.36 -37.52 27.44
C GLY A 152 18.83 -38.38 26.30
N LEU A 153 18.94 -37.82 25.10
CA LEU A 153 18.60 -38.47 23.85
C LEU A 153 19.85 -38.44 22.97
N ASP A 154 20.32 -39.63 22.60
CA ASP A 154 21.50 -39.80 21.77
C ASP A 154 21.06 -40.13 20.35
N SER A 155 21.45 -39.29 19.39
CA SER A 155 21.28 -39.57 17.96
C SER A 155 22.66 -39.56 17.31
N LEU A 156 23.23 -40.74 17.07
CA LEU A 156 24.46 -40.86 16.30
C LEU A 156 24.09 -40.80 14.80
N PRO A 157 24.64 -39.85 14.01
CA PRO A 157 24.40 -39.82 12.58
C PRO A 157 24.96 -41.09 11.93
N GLY A 158 24.09 -41.91 11.32
CA GLY A 158 24.48 -43.11 10.58
C GLY A 158 24.40 -44.45 11.32
N ALA A 159 23.86 -44.49 12.54
CA ALA A 159 23.61 -45.77 13.23
C ALA A 159 22.31 -46.43 12.71
N GLU A 160 22.39 -47.70 12.28
CA GLU A 160 21.25 -48.50 11.79
C GLU A 160 20.14 -48.73 12.85
N GLY A 161 20.32 -48.27 14.10
CA GLY A 161 19.42 -48.49 15.24
C GLY A 161 18.50 -47.32 15.64
N GLY A 162 18.53 -46.18 14.94
CA GLY A 162 17.69 -45.02 15.27
C GLY A 162 18.09 -44.29 16.58
N ALA A 163 17.30 -43.29 16.98
CA ALA A 163 17.55 -42.50 18.20
C ALA A 163 17.39 -43.35 19.48
N GLN A 164 18.26 -43.12 20.48
CA GLN A 164 18.25 -43.82 21.75
C GLN A 164 17.93 -42.86 22.91
N LEU A 165 17.25 -43.38 23.93
CA LEU A 165 16.80 -42.65 25.11
C LEU A 165 17.50 -43.20 26.35
N SER A 166 18.20 -42.34 27.08
CA SER A 166 18.96 -42.70 28.28
C SER A 166 18.22 -42.25 29.54
N VAL A 167 17.94 -43.19 30.45
CA VAL A 167 17.18 -42.97 31.71
C VAL A 167 17.97 -43.53 32.89
N LEU A 168 18.17 -42.72 33.92
CA LEU A 168 18.76 -43.11 35.18
C LEU A 168 17.67 -43.69 36.08
N ASP A 169 17.71 -44.99 36.34
CA ASP A 169 16.76 -45.62 37.27
C ASP A 169 17.05 -45.25 38.74
N ASP A 170 16.11 -45.55 39.63
CA ASP A 170 16.24 -45.25 41.06
C ASP A 170 17.38 -46.03 41.74
N GLY A 171 17.89 -47.09 41.09
CA GLY A 171 19.08 -47.84 41.49
C GLY A 171 20.40 -47.19 41.06
N GLY A 172 20.35 -46.02 40.41
CA GLY A 172 21.54 -45.31 39.94
C GLY A 172 22.13 -45.86 38.64
N THR A 173 21.44 -46.76 37.95
CA THR A 173 21.90 -47.35 36.68
C THR A 173 21.31 -46.60 35.50
N ILE A 174 22.14 -46.24 34.52
CA ILE A 174 21.67 -45.63 33.27
C ILE A 174 21.24 -46.74 32.30
N ARG A 175 19.96 -46.77 31.96
CA ARG A 175 19.38 -47.67 30.97
C ARG A 175 19.18 -46.95 29.65
N ILE A 176 19.63 -47.58 28.58
CA ILE A 176 19.52 -47.07 27.21
C ILE A 176 18.41 -47.83 26.51
N LEU A 177 17.41 -47.11 26.00
CA LEU A 177 16.22 -47.67 25.35
C LEU A 177 16.11 -47.16 23.90
N PRO A 178 15.78 -48.01 22.91
CA PRO A 178 15.51 -47.54 21.56
C PRO A 178 14.24 -46.71 21.52
N LEU A 179 14.31 -45.48 20.98
CA LEU A 179 13.18 -44.55 20.97
C LEU A 179 11.98 -45.09 20.17
N GLY A 180 12.24 -45.84 19.09
CA GLY A 180 11.21 -46.41 18.23
C GLY A 180 10.29 -47.44 18.91
N LYS A 181 10.73 -48.02 20.03
CA LYS A 181 9.97 -49.00 20.81
C LYS A 181 9.26 -48.38 22.03
N LEU A 182 9.34 -47.07 22.20
CA LEU A 182 8.64 -46.36 23.28
C LEU A 182 7.14 -46.25 22.96
N ARG A 183 6.28 -46.76 23.85
CA ARG A 183 4.81 -46.78 23.68
C ARG A 183 4.11 -45.65 24.43
N ALA A 184 4.62 -45.24 25.58
CA ALA A 184 4.09 -44.12 26.34
C ALA A 184 5.17 -43.49 27.24
N LEU A 185 5.03 -42.20 27.50
CA LEU A 185 5.80 -41.47 28.50
C LEU A 185 4.84 -40.72 29.43
N ARG A 186 5.07 -40.85 30.73
CA ARG A 186 4.37 -40.07 31.76
C ARG A 186 5.38 -39.23 32.53
N ILE A 187 5.16 -37.92 32.57
CA ILE A 187 5.92 -37.00 33.42
C ILE A 187 5.38 -37.15 34.84
N LEU A 188 6.24 -37.50 35.79
CA LEU A 188 5.86 -37.70 37.20
C LEU A 188 5.87 -36.38 37.99
N ASP A 189 6.63 -35.39 37.53
CA ASP A 189 6.60 -34.02 38.08
C ASP A 189 5.30 -33.30 37.67
N LYS A 190 4.46 -33.03 38.68
CA LYS A 190 3.15 -32.39 38.49
C LYS A 190 3.25 -30.96 37.95
N THR A 191 4.30 -30.22 38.32
CA THR A 191 4.51 -28.82 37.90
C THR A 191 4.92 -28.77 36.43
N LEU A 192 5.88 -29.63 36.03
CA LEU A 192 6.29 -29.74 34.63
C LEU A 192 5.17 -30.25 33.73
N ALA A 193 4.39 -31.25 34.20
CA ALA A 193 3.23 -31.75 33.46
C ALA A 193 2.16 -30.67 33.27
N SER A 194 1.84 -29.91 34.32
CA SER A 194 0.89 -28.80 34.24
C SER A 194 1.40 -27.66 33.36
N GLY A 195 2.70 -27.37 33.38
CA GLY A 195 3.33 -26.36 32.53
C GLY A 195 3.30 -26.73 31.06
N LEU A 196 3.52 -28.01 30.73
CA LEU A 196 3.42 -28.51 29.35
C LEU A 196 1.98 -28.43 28.82
N VAL A 197 0.98 -28.83 29.61
CA VAL A 197 -0.44 -28.69 29.24
C VAL A 197 -0.79 -27.22 29.00
N LYS A 198 -0.41 -26.33 29.92
CA LYS A 198 -0.65 -24.88 29.77
C LYS A 198 0.06 -24.29 28.55
N GLY A 199 1.29 -24.73 28.27
CA GLY A 199 2.04 -24.35 27.07
C GLY A 199 1.35 -24.79 25.77
N LEU A 200 0.75 -25.99 25.76
CA LEU A 200 -0.04 -26.51 24.63
C LEU A 200 -1.37 -25.75 24.48
N ASP A 201 -2.04 -25.39 25.57
CA ASP A 201 -3.26 -24.57 25.57
C ASP A 201 -2.99 -23.16 25.02
N ILE A 202 -1.85 -22.55 25.39
CA ILE A 202 -1.39 -21.27 24.83
C ILE A 202 -1.07 -21.41 23.34
N SER A 203 -0.45 -22.51 22.94
CA SER A 203 -0.13 -22.82 21.54
C SER A 203 -1.40 -22.99 20.69
N LEU A 204 -2.45 -23.60 21.26
CA LEU A 204 -3.79 -23.68 20.68
C LEU A 204 -4.57 -22.36 20.71
N GLY A 205 -3.98 -21.29 21.26
CA GLY A 205 -4.63 -19.99 21.40
C GLY A 205 -5.75 -19.96 22.44
N GLN A 206 -5.91 -20.99 23.28
CA GLN A 206 -6.98 -21.05 24.28
C GLN A 206 -6.78 -20.05 25.43
N ASP A 207 -5.53 -19.81 25.84
CA ASP A 207 -5.20 -18.87 26.93
C ASP A 207 -5.24 -17.39 26.49
N ALA A 208 -5.22 -17.10 25.17
CA ALA A 208 -5.40 -15.73 24.66
C ALA A 208 -6.79 -15.14 24.95
N TRP A 209 -7.75 -16.00 25.33
CA TRP A 209 -9.13 -15.63 25.64
C TRP A 209 -9.48 -15.71 27.13
N ARG A 210 -8.56 -16.17 27.99
CA ARG A 210 -8.80 -16.23 29.43
C ARG A 210 -8.77 -14.81 30.00
N SER A 211 -9.91 -14.36 30.52
CA SER A 211 -10.01 -13.02 31.12
C SER A 211 -9.21 -12.93 32.42
N VAL A 212 -8.53 -11.81 32.60
CA VAL A 212 -7.92 -11.37 33.85
C VAL A 212 -8.92 -10.49 34.60
N GLU A 213 -9.04 -10.68 35.91
CA GLU A 213 -9.90 -9.85 36.75
C GLU A 213 -9.14 -8.58 37.18
N LEU A 214 -9.55 -7.44 36.65
CA LEU A 214 -9.15 -6.11 37.10
C LEU A 214 -10.11 -5.66 38.21
N THR A 215 -9.60 -5.51 39.42
CA THR A 215 -10.39 -5.03 40.55
C THR A 215 -10.17 -3.54 40.77
N ILE A 216 -11.24 -2.77 40.88
CA ILE A 216 -11.25 -1.35 41.24
C ILE A 216 -11.84 -1.23 42.64
N TYR A 217 -11.06 -0.68 43.57
CA TYR A 217 -11.49 -0.41 44.94
C TYR A 217 -12.03 1.01 45.04
N LEU A 218 -13.26 1.14 45.52
CA LEU A 218 -13.97 2.41 45.70
C LEU A 218 -14.04 2.75 47.19
N ASP A 219 -14.36 4.02 47.50
CA ASP A 219 -14.53 4.48 48.87
C ASP A 219 -15.50 3.60 49.68
N GLN A 220 -15.05 3.23 50.88
CA GLN A 220 -15.82 2.36 51.79
C GLN A 220 -16.98 3.10 52.47
N GLU A 221 -16.83 4.42 52.69
CA GLU A 221 -17.86 5.26 53.34
C GLU A 221 -19.19 5.24 52.57
N GLN A 222 -19.14 4.99 51.26
CA GLN A 222 -20.33 4.94 50.39
C GLN A 222 -20.69 3.51 49.95
N LYS A 223 -20.19 2.47 50.62
CA LYS A 223 -20.39 1.06 50.22
C LYS A 223 -21.86 0.65 50.11
N ASN A 224 -22.73 1.16 50.99
CA ASN A 224 -24.14 0.80 51.06
C ASN A 224 -25.06 1.72 50.24
N ARG A 225 -24.48 2.69 49.51
CA ARG A 225 -25.24 3.61 48.67
C ARG A 225 -25.12 3.20 47.20
N GLU A 226 -26.24 3.19 46.51
CA GLU A 226 -26.26 3.04 45.06
C GLU A 226 -25.67 4.32 44.42
N ARG A 227 -24.63 4.16 43.60
CA ARG A 227 -23.89 5.25 42.96
C ARG A 227 -23.89 5.10 41.44
N ASP A 228 -23.98 6.22 40.74
CA ASP A 228 -23.81 6.29 39.29
C ASP A 228 -22.32 6.35 38.97
N LEU A 229 -21.79 5.19 38.56
CA LEU A 229 -20.38 4.99 38.32
C LEU A 229 -20.11 4.92 36.83
N MET A 230 -19.08 5.63 36.38
CA MET A 230 -18.56 5.56 35.03
C MET A 230 -17.10 5.11 35.04
N VAL A 231 -16.78 4.10 34.25
CA VAL A 231 -15.41 3.64 34.00
C VAL A 231 -15.13 3.76 32.52
N ALA A 232 -14.14 4.58 32.16
CA ALA A 232 -13.74 4.80 30.78
C ALA A 232 -12.28 4.38 30.56
N TYR A 233 -11.98 3.76 29.43
CA TYR A 233 -10.62 3.30 29.11
C TYR A 233 -10.44 3.09 27.60
N LEU A 234 -9.19 3.00 27.17
CA LEU A 234 -8.79 2.61 25.82
C LEU A 234 -8.52 1.10 25.76
N VAL A 235 -8.87 0.49 24.64
CA VAL A 235 -8.50 -0.90 24.30
C VAL A 235 -8.07 -1.00 22.85
N GLU A 236 -7.08 -1.85 22.59
CA GLU A 236 -6.79 -2.35 21.24
C GLU A 236 -8.04 -2.95 20.61
N MET A 237 -8.36 -2.51 19.40
CA MET A 237 -9.51 -2.94 18.60
C MET A 237 -9.17 -2.93 17.10
N PRO A 238 -9.75 -3.82 16.29
CA PRO A 238 -9.66 -3.74 14.85
C PRO A 238 -10.16 -2.38 14.34
N THR A 239 -9.49 -1.84 13.33
CA THR A 239 -9.97 -0.63 12.66
C THR A 239 -11.29 -0.92 11.96
N TRP A 240 -12.21 0.04 12.03
CA TRP A 240 -13.44 -0.05 11.25
C TRP A 240 -13.10 0.15 9.77
N LYS A 241 -13.74 -0.66 8.91
CA LYS A 241 -13.46 -0.68 7.46
C LYS A 241 -14.57 0.04 6.72
N SER A 242 -14.21 0.92 5.79
CA SER A 242 -15.20 1.57 4.91
C SER A 242 -15.44 0.72 3.65
N SER A 243 -16.66 0.73 3.13
CA SER A 243 -17.02 0.12 1.85
C SER A 243 -18.11 0.96 1.20
N TYR A 244 -18.08 1.05 -0.13
CA TYR A 244 -18.99 1.91 -0.88
C TYR A 244 -19.66 1.18 -2.04
N ARG A 245 -20.80 1.72 -2.46
CA ARG A 245 -21.50 1.34 -3.67
C ARG A 245 -21.92 2.60 -4.40
N LEU A 246 -21.68 2.62 -5.70
CA LEU A 246 -22.11 3.68 -6.58
C LEU A 246 -23.08 3.10 -7.61
N VAL A 247 -24.30 3.63 -7.66
CA VAL A 247 -25.33 3.19 -8.62
C VAL A 247 -25.52 4.28 -9.67
N LEU A 248 -25.34 3.89 -10.93
CA LEU A 248 -25.49 4.72 -12.12
C LEU A 248 -26.87 4.43 -12.74
N ASP A 249 -27.81 5.37 -12.59
CA ASP A 249 -29.19 5.24 -13.11
C ASP A 249 -29.42 6.15 -14.35
N GLY A 250 -28.39 6.43 -15.15
CA GLY A 250 -28.48 7.31 -16.33
C GLY A 250 -28.49 8.83 -16.05
N ASP A 251 -28.76 9.27 -14.81
CA ASP A 251 -28.66 10.67 -14.40
C ASP A 251 -27.22 11.09 -14.03
N ASP A 252 -26.87 12.38 -14.20
CA ASP A 252 -25.63 13.03 -13.72
C ASP A 252 -25.53 13.11 -12.16
N LYS A 253 -26.30 12.28 -11.45
CA LYS A 253 -26.38 12.22 -9.99
C LYS A 253 -26.44 10.77 -9.50
N PRO A 254 -25.34 10.01 -9.61
CA PRO A 254 -25.29 8.65 -9.10
C PRO A 254 -25.61 8.58 -7.61
N LEU A 255 -26.21 7.46 -7.21
CA LEU A 255 -26.46 7.17 -5.80
C LEU A 255 -25.18 6.63 -5.16
N LEU A 256 -24.64 7.34 -4.17
CA LEU A 256 -23.56 6.87 -3.31
C LEU A 256 -24.14 6.29 -2.03
N GLN A 257 -23.82 5.02 -1.78
CA GLN A 257 -24.03 4.34 -0.51
C GLN A 257 -22.69 4.04 0.14
N GLY A 258 -22.60 4.24 1.45
CA GLY A 258 -21.38 4.01 2.22
C GLY A 258 -21.69 3.28 3.52
N TRP A 259 -20.87 2.28 3.83
CA TRP A 259 -20.96 1.46 5.03
C TRP A 259 -19.67 1.48 5.83
N ALA A 260 -19.81 1.32 7.13
CA ALA A 260 -18.71 0.91 8.00
C ALA A 260 -18.93 -0.51 8.49
N ILE A 261 -17.87 -1.31 8.45
CA ILE A 261 -17.82 -2.64 9.03
C ILE A 261 -17.08 -2.52 10.35
N VAL A 262 -17.77 -2.88 11.44
CA VAL A 262 -17.29 -2.78 12.80
C VAL A 262 -17.17 -4.18 13.39
N ASP A 263 -15.98 -4.51 13.88
CA ASP A 263 -15.68 -5.79 14.50
C ASP A 263 -15.66 -5.64 16.03
N ASN A 264 -16.57 -6.30 16.75
CA ASN A 264 -16.53 -6.32 18.21
C ASN A 264 -15.67 -7.49 18.70
N VAL A 265 -14.45 -7.19 19.13
CA VAL A 265 -13.57 -8.14 19.83
C VAL A 265 -13.28 -7.72 21.27
N SER A 266 -14.07 -6.79 21.82
CA SER A 266 -13.78 -6.16 23.12
C SER A 266 -13.86 -7.12 24.29
N GLY A 267 -14.50 -8.30 24.12
CA GLY A 267 -14.72 -9.27 25.18
C GLY A 267 -16.05 -9.08 25.93
N ALA A 268 -16.89 -8.13 25.51
CA ALA A 268 -18.21 -7.89 26.08
C ALA A 268 -19.22 -7.60 24.96
N ASP A 269 -20.47 -8.00 25.16
CA ASP A 269 -21.54 -7.64 24.25
C ASP A 269 -21.82 -6.14 24.36
N TRP A 270 -22.06 -5.50 23.21
CA TRP A 270 -22.52 -4.13 23.17
C TRP A 270 -24.04 -4.17 23.09
N GLN A 271 -24.71 -3.69 24.14
CA GLN A 271 -26.16 -3.63 24.21
C GLN A 271 -26.59 -2.17 24.33
N ALA A 272 -27.33 -1.69 23.33
CA ALA A 272 -27.78 -0.31 23.22
C ALA A 272 -26.64 0.72 23.42
N VAL A 273 -25.51 0.50 22.75
CA VAL A 273 -24.35 1.41 22.87
C VAL A 273 -24.50 2.62 21.96
N LYS A 274 -24.07 3.79 22.45
CA LYS A 274 -23.78 4.94 21.61
C LYS A 274 -22.46 4.72 20.90
N LEU A 275 -22.51 4.35 19.62
CA LEU A 275 -21.33 4.09 18.81
C LEU A 275 -20.95 5.31 17.97
N THR A 276 -19.66 5.66 18.01
CA THR A 276 -19.08 6.74 17.22
C THR A 276 -17.88 6.21 16.44
N LEU A 277 -17.84 6.47 15.14
CA LEU A 277 -16.70 6.12 14.29
C LEU A 277 -15.95 7.39 13.93
N THR A 278 -14.66 7.47 14.25
CA THR A 278 -13.86 8.65 13.91
C THR A 278 -12.88 8.33 12.79
N THR A 279 -12.64 9.35 11.95
CA THR A 279 -11.64 9.33 10.88
C THR A 279 -10.25 9.78 11.39
N GLY A 280 -10.15 10.17 12.66
CA GLY A 280 -8.90 10.60 13.28
C GLY A 280 -8.04 9.44 13.77
N SER A 281 -6.72 9.60 13.64
CA SER A 281 -5.70 8.66 14.16
C SER A 281 -4.89 9.36 15.26
N PRO A 282 -5.34 9.35 16.52
CA PRO A 282 -4.53 9.86 17.62
C PRO A 282 -3.25 9.04 17.77
N VAL A 283 -2.19 9.62 18.34
CA VAL A 283 -0.98 8.87 18.64
C VAL A 283 -1.28 7.86 19.75
N SER A 284 -0.98 6.58 19.50
CA SER A 284 -1.06 5.48 20.47
C SER A 284 0.19 4.61 20.34
N PHE A 285 0.64 4.01 21.45
CA PHE A 285 1.82 3.14 21.49
C PHE A 285 1.63 2.04 22.53
N LEU A 286 2.19 0.87 22.26
CA LEU A 286 2.24 -0.23 23.24
C LEU A 286 3.31 0.07 24.30
N TYR A 287 2.97 -0.16 25.56
CA TYR A 287 3.91 -0.02 26.67
C TYR A 287 3.55 -1.03 27.75
N ASP A 288 4.45 -1.97 28.02
CA ASP A 288 4.17 -3.04 28.96
C ASP A 288 4.19 -2.55 30.41
N LEU A 289 2.98 -2.30 30.92
CA LEU A 289 2.69 -1.97 32.32
C LEU A 289 2.30 -3.18 33.17
N TYR A 290 2.06 -4.34 32.56
CA TYR A 290 1.54 -5.52 33.26
C TYR A 290 2.65 -6.47 33.69
N ALA A 291 3.65 -6.71 32.83
CA ALA A 291 4.72 -7.63 33.18
C ALA A 291 5.61 -7.06 34.30
N PRO A 292 5.95 -7.87 35.33
CA PRO A 292 6.89 -7.45 36.35
C PRO A 292 8.28 -7.25 35.73
N ARG A 293 8.87 -6.07 35.93
CA ARG A 293 10.22 -5.76 35.45
C ARG A 293 11.24 -6.13 36.50
N PHE A 294 12.03 -7.17 36.23
CA PHE A 294 13.17 -7.53 37.06
C PHE A 294 14.43 -6.88 36.51
N VAL A 295 15.11 -6.09 37.35
CA VAL A 295 16.46 -5.65 37.06
C VAL A 295 17.40 -6.81 37.38
N LYS A 296 18.30 -7.17 36.46
CA LYS A 296 19.39 -8.10 36.76
C LYS A 296 20.26 -7.48 37.85
N ARG A 297 20.15 -8.01 39.05
CA ARG A 297 21.05 -7.64 40.15
C ARG A 297 22.35 -8.43 39.97
N PRO A 298 23.52 -7.79 40.14
CA PRO A 298 24.77 -8.53 40.26
C PRO A 298 24.62 -9.56 41.38
N ASP A 299 24.90 -10.81 41.07
CA ASP A 299 25.00 -11.85 42.08
C ASP A 299 26.37 -11.69 42.76
N LEU A 300 26.35 -11.29 44.03
CA LEU A 300 27.56 -11.12 44.84
C LEU A 300 27.85 -12.36 45.70
N THR A 301 27.22 -13.50 45.42
CA THR A 301 27.52 -14.77 46.10
C THR A 301 29.00 -15.10 45.85
N PRO A 302 29.86 -15.05 46.88
CA PRO A 302 31.30 -15.11 46.69
C PRO A 302 31.74 -16.55 46.45
N TYR A 303 32.18 -16.89 45.23
CA TYR A 303 33.36 -17.75 45.11
C TYR A 303 34.56 -16.88 45.45
N GLY A 304 35.29 -17.29 46.49
CA GLY A 304 36.34 -16.51 47.12
C GLY A 304 37.34 -15.90 46.13
N ASN A 305 37.45 -14.58 46.15
CA ASN A 305 38.67 -13.88 46.53
C ASN A 305 38.38 -12.39 46.66
N LEU A 306 38.70 -11.85 47.84
CA LEU A 306 38.76 -10.43 48.13
C LEU A 306 39.87 -9.81 47.25
N GLY A 307 39.48 -8.94 46.33
CA GLY A 307 40.39 -8.10 45.57
C GLY A 307 39.76 -6.71 45.44
N ILE A 308 40.19 -5.79 46.31
CA ILE A 308 39.82 -4.38 46.27
C ILE A 308 40.30 -3.77 44.95
N ALA A 309 39.41 -3.08 44.24
CA ALA A 309 39.74 -2.37 43.01
C ALA A 309 40.45 -1.03 43.32
N PRO A 310 41.56 -0.69 42.65
CA PRO A 310 42.08 0.68 42.62
C PRO A 310 41.29 1.55 41.61
N PRO A 311 41.30 2.89 41.78
CA PRO A 311 40.44 3.79 41.04
C PRO A 311 40.84 3.97 39.57
N VAL A 312 39.84 4.39 38.79
CA VAL A 312 39.84 4.55 37.34
C VAL A 312 40.67 5.77 36.91
N ALA A 313 41.42 5.63 35.82
CA ALA A 313 41.81 6.74 34.97
C ALA A 313 41.38 6.47 33.52
N ARG A 314 40.68 7.43 32.91
CA ARG A 314 40.55 7.52 31.45
C ARG A 314 40.76 8.97 31.04
N SER A 315 41.81 9.23 30.27
CA SER A 315 41.91 10.39 29.41
C SER A 315 42.84 10.14 28.21
N VAL A 316 42.18 10.16 27.03
CA VAL A 316 42.53 10.64 25.67
C VAL A 316 43.65 10.06 24.79
N MET A 317 43.19 9.63 23.60
CA MET A 317 43.70 9.73 22.20
C MET A 317 45.04 9.10 21.78
N SER A 318 44.97 8.14 20.84
CA SER A 318 45.23 8.32 19.38
C SER A 318 45.28 6.96 18.66
N ALA A 319 44.57 6.81 17.53
CA ALA A 319 44.86 5.81 16.48
C ALA A 319 46.04 6.33 15.63
N PRO A 320 46.77 5.57 14.75
CA PRO A 320 46.47 4.33 13.97
C PRO A 320 47.74 3.39 13.91
N PRO A 321 48.03 2.45 12.94
CA PRO A 321 47.39 2.04 11.67
C PRO A 321 47.28 0.51 11.38
N GLU A 322 46.73 0.22 10.20
CA GLU A 322 46.37 -1.07 9.57
C GLU A 322 47.51 -2.10 9.37
N LYS A 323 47.13 -3.38 9.14
CA LYS A 323 47.38 -4.08 7.85
C LYS A 323 46.61 -5.41 7.67
N LYS A 324 46.03 -5.57 6.47
CA LYS A 324 45.51 -6.80 5.83
C LYS A 324 46.68 -7.66 5.30
N PRO A 325 46.50 -8.95 4.94
CA PRO A 325 46.07 -9.36 3.57
C PRO A 325 45.13 -10.61 3.54
N ALA A 326 44.15 -10.70 2.62
CA ALA A 326 44.17 -11.31 1.27
C ALA A 326 44.17 -12.87 1.29
N ALA A 327 43.57 -13.65 0.37
CA ALA A 327 42.66 -13.46 -0.76
C ALA A 327 42.10 -14.84 -1.20
N MET A 328 40.90 -14.82 -1.79
CA MET A 328 40.28 -15.63 -2.88
C MET A 328 40.85 -17.03 -3.29
N PRO A 329 39.99 -17.95 -3.79
CA PRO A 329 39.69 -17.95 -5.24
C PRO A 329 38.20 -18.09 -5.62
N LYS A 330 37.94 -17.78 -6.90
CA LYS A 330 36.66 -17.79 -7.63
C LYS A 330 36.47 -19.07 -8.47
N MET A 331 35.23 -19.20 -9.00
CA MET A 331 34.75 -20.03 -10.14
C MET A 331 34.42 -21.50 -9.82
N SER A 332 33.38 -22.13 -10.39
CA SER A 332 32.89 -22.06 -11.78
C SER A 332 31.42 -22.51 -11.93
N LYS A 333 30.84 -22.18 -13.09
CA LYS A 333 29.52 -22.63 -13.58
C LYS A 333 29.47 -24.14 -13.82
N ARG A 334 28.32 -24.78 -13.60
CA ARG A 334 27.86 -25.87 -14.49
C ARG A 334 26.34 -25.96 -14.57
N TYR A 335 25.87 -25.88 -15.81
CA TYR A 335 24.55 -26.28 -16.28
C TYR A 335 24.32 -27.78 -16.02
N THR A 336 23.13 -28.16 -15.57
CA THR A 336 22.48 -29.41 -16.03
C THR A 336 20.98 -29.19 -16.24
N LYS A 337 20.54 -29.53 -17.45
CA LYS A 337 19.15 -29.69 -17.86
C LYS A 337 18.46 -30.72 -16.96
N SER A 338 17.24 -30.45 -16.51
CA SER A 338 16.28 -31.53 -16.27
C SER A 338 15.09 -31.38 -17.22
N LYS A 339 14.71 -32.53 -17.79
CA LYS A 339 13.74 -32.71 -18.85
C LYS A 339 12.31 -32.62 -18.31
N LYS A 340 11.41 -32.15 -19.17
CA LYS A 340 9.97 -32.46 -19.20
C LYS A 340 9.67 -33.93 -18.89
N LYS A 341 8.65 -34.17 -18.08
CA LYS A 341 7.52 -35.11 -18.26
C LYS A 341 6.38 -34.54 -17.40
N SER A 342 5.27 -33.98 -17.91
CA SER A 342 4.20 -34.55 -18.73
C SER A 342 3.66 -35.88 -18.18
N PHE A 343 2.67 -35.77 -17.29
CA PHE A 343 1.55 -36.69 -17.10
C PHE A 343 0.35 -35.76 -16.79
N GLY A 344 -0.74 -35.67 -17.53
CA GLY A 344 -1.37 -36.66 -18.39
C GLY A 344 -2.52 -37.36 -17.66
N GLY A 345 -3.43 -36.59 -17.04
CA GLY A 345 -4.66 -37.10 -16.40
C GLY A 345 -5.88 -36.79 -17.25
N ARG A 346 -6.18 -37.67 -18.20
CA ARG A 346 -7.47 -37.75 -18.92
C ARG A 346 -8.53 -38.28 -17.96
N SER A 347 -9.57 -37.51 -17.67
CA SER A 347 -10.86 -38.07 -17.27
C SER A 347 -11.66 -38.38 -18.54
N ARG A 348 -11.99 -39.66 -18.72
CA ARG A 348 -12.88 -40.18 -19.76
C ARG A 348 -14.29 -40.20 -19.18
N SER A 349 -15.16 -39.36 -19.72
CA SER A 349 -16.60 -39.60 -19.70
C SER A 349 -16.96 -40.57 -20.83
N ALA A 350 -17.76 -41.57 -20.51
CA ALA A 350 -18.42 -42.46 -21.45
C ALA A 350 -19.94 -42.23 -21.39
N PRO A 351 -20.70 -42.58 -22.44
CA PRO A 351 -21.83 -41.78 -22.88
C PRO A 351 -23.20 -42.47 -22.79
N GLY A 352 -24.24 -41.65 -22.95
CA GLY A 352 -25.50 -42.03 -23.60
C GLY A 352 -26.70 -42.15 -22.66
N ARG A 353 -27.77 -41.39 -22.93
CA ARG A 353 -28.79 -41.69 -23.94
C ARG A 353 -29.79 -40.54 -24.04
N SER A 354 -30.17 -40.25 -25.27
CA SER A 354 -31.30 -39.42 -25.66
C SER A 354 -32.61 -40.07 -25.24
N SER A 355 -33.53 -39.27 -24.71
CA SER A 355 -34.97 -39.49 -24.86
C SER A 355 -35.60 -38.18 -25.27
N GLY A 356 -36.18 -38.18 -26.47
CA GLY A 356 -36.95 -37.06 -26.98
C GLY A 356 -38.23 -36.86 -26.19
N GLY A 357 -38.63 -35.60 -26.09
CA GLY A 357 -39.90 -35.14 -25.57
C GLY A 357 -40.07 -33.70 -26.02
N ASP A 358 -40.88 -33.52 -27.08
CA ASP A 358 -41.43 -32.24 -27.47
C ASP A 358 -42.15 -31.62 -26.27
N TRP A 359 -41.63 -30.50 -25.79
CA TRP A 359 -42.37 -29.54 -24.99
C TRP A 359 -42.12 -28.18 -25.62
N ALA A 360 -43.18 -27.63 -26.21
CA ALA A 360 -43.23 -26.26 -26.65
C ALA A 360 -42.98 -25.36 -25.43
N GLU A 361 -41.74 -24.90 -25.29
CA GLU A 361 -41.34 -23.95 -24.27
C GLU A 361 -41.93 -22.59 -24.67
N GLN A 362 -43.13 -22.31 -24.15
CA GLN A 362 -43.60 -20.93 -24.02
C GLN A 362 -42.56 -20.20 -23.17
N LYS A 363 -41.63 -19.51 -23.83
CA LYS A 363 -40.85 -18.45 -23.22
C LYS A 363 -41.80 -17.30 -22.91
N GLU A 364 -42.50 -17.40 -21.78
CA GLU A 364 -42.80 -16.21 -21.01
C GLU A 364 -41.44 -15.58 -20.69
N LYS A 365 -41.12 -14.50 -21.38
CA LYS A 365 -40.10 -13.57 -20.90
C LYS A 365 -40.66 -13.03 -19.58
N GLU A 366 -40.36 -13.71 -18.48
CA GLU A 366 -40.31 -13.05 -17.18
C GLU A 366 -39.36 -11.87 -17.38
N GLU A 367 -39.91 -10.66 -17.47
CA GLU A 367 -39.10 -9.45 -17.33
C GLU A 367 -38.43 -9.56 -15.97
N GLU A 368 -37.14 -9.91 -15.95
CA GLU A 368 -36.31 -9.79 -14.77
C GLU A 368 -36.50 -8.37 -14.25
N LYS A 369 -37.20 -8.23 -13.11
CA LYS A 369 -37.41 -6.94 -12.46
C LYS A 369 -36.05 -6.40 -12.07
N SER A 370 -35.48 -5.55 -12.91
CA SER A 370 -34.21 -4.91 -12.63
C SER A 370 -34.36 -3.99 -11.41
N ILE A 371 -33.40 -4.07 -10.51
CA ILE A 371 -33.39 -3.26 -9.30
C ILE A 371 -33.00 -1.83 -9.69
N THR A 372 -33.88 -0.88 -9.44
CA THR A 372 -33.64 0.54 -9.74
C THR A 372 -32.91 1.25 -8.59
N GLY A 373 -32.15 2.31 -8.88
CA GLY A 373 -31.48 3.06 -7.81
C GLY A 373 -32.43 3.82 -6.88
N SER A 374 -33.67 4.12 -7.28
CA SER A 374 -34.70 4.61 -6.34
C SER A 374 -35.08 3.56 -5.30
N GLN A 375 -35.33 2.32 -5.74
CA GLN A 375 -35.58 1.20 -4.81
C GLN A 375 -34.38 0.96 -3.89
N LEU A 376 -33.15 1.07 -4.41
CA LEU A 376 -31.94 0.97 -3.57
C LEU A 376 -31.82 2.12 -2.58
N PHE A 377 -32.17 3.35 -2.98
CA PHE A 377 -32.20 4.51 -2.09
C PHE A 377 -33.19 4.29 -0.94
N ASP A 378 -34.42 3.87 -1.25
CA ASP A 378 -35.48 3.66 -0.26
C ASP A 378 -35.18 2.46 0.66
N SER A 379 -34.44 1.46 0.17
CA SER A 379 -34.09 0.27 0.95
C SER A 379 -33.06 0.52 2.06
N MET A 380 -32.32 1.64 2.03
CA MET A 380 -31.23 1.93 2.98
C MET A 380 -31.53 3.17 3.82
N ARG A 381 -31.80 2.96 5.12
CA ARG A 381 -31.89 4.06 6.08
C ARG A 381 -30.55 4.34 6.74
N VAL A 382 -30.04 5.55 6.60
CA VAL A 382 -28.84 6.02 7.32
C VAL A 382 -29.24 6.40 8.73
N GLN A 383 -28.53 5.86 9.72
CA GLN A 383 -28.74 6.13 11.15
C GLN A 383 -27.57 6.91 11.77
N ALA A 384 -26.65 7.43 10.96
CA ALA A 384 -25.46 8.15 11.40
C ALA A 384 -25.52 9.63 11.02
N SER A 385 -25.14 10.50 11.95
CA SER A 385 -24.91 11.92 11.74
C SER A 385 -23.41 12.22 11.65
N THR A 386 -23.02 13.16 10.81
CA THR A 386 -21.61 13.57 10.69
C THR A 386 -21.35 14.84 11.48
N GLN A 387 -20.35 14.80 12.36
CA GLN A 387 -19.88 15.96 13.11
C GLN A 387 -18.38 16.17 12.91
N LYS A 388 -17.95 17.44 12.97
CA LYS A 388 -16.54 17.80 12.98
C LYS A 388 -16.16 18.24 14.40
N VAL A 389 -15.22 17.52 15.02
CA VAL A 389 -14.72 17.84 16.36
C VAL A 389 -13.21 18.08 16.27
N GLY A 390 -12.79 19.33 16.44
CA GLY A 390 -11.42 19.76 16.16
C GLY A 390 -11.05 19.52 14.69
N SER A 391 -9.97 18.78 14.44
CA SER A 391 -9.54 18.37 13.10
C SER A 391 -10.13 17.03 12.61
N MET A 392 -10.93 16.35 13.44
CA MET A 392 -11.43 15.00 13.16
C MET A 392 -12.90 15.03 12.72
N TYR A 393 -13.28 14.11 11.82
CA TYR A 393 -14.67 13.84 11.49
C TYR A 393 -15.16 12.62 12.27
N ARG A 394 -16.40 12.69 12.74
CA ARG A 394 -17.07 11.64 13.52
C ARG A 394 -18.39 11.29 12.85
N PHE A 395 -18.67 10.01 12.73
CA PHE A 395 -19.98 9.47 12.46
C PHE A 395 -20.60 9.04 13.79
N GLU A 396 -21.56 9.81 14.28
CA GLU A 396 -22.30 9.51 15.50
C GLU A 396 -23.62 8.83 15.14
N LEU A 397 -23.81 7.60 15.60
CA LEU A 397 -25.06 6.88 15.39
C LEU A 397 -26.15 7.47 16.27
N GLU A 398 -27.26 7.85 15.66
CA GLU A 398 -28.40 8.50 16.32
C GLU A 398 -29.14 7.54 17.24
N GLN A 399 -29.24 6.27 16.83
CA GLN A 399 -29.88 5.20 17.58
C GLN A 399 -28.83 4.30 18.24
N PRO A 400 -29.05 3.89 19.51
CA PRO A 400 -28.21 2.90 20.15
C PRO A 400 -28.20 1.58 19.40
N MET A 401 -27.05 0.91 19.37
CA MET A 401 -26.84 -0.30 18.56
C MET A 401 -26.44 -1.49 19.42
N ASN A 402 -26.83 -2.69 18.96
CA ASN A 402 -26.39 -3.95 19.55
C ASN A 402 -25.32 -4.58 18.67
N VAL A 403 -24.16 -4.92 19.24
CA VAL A 403 -23.08 -5.63 18.54
C VAL A 403 -22.57 -6.75 19.45
N PRO A 404 -22.97 -8.00 19.19
CA PRO A 404 -22.49 -9.15 19.97
C PRO A 404 -20.97 -9.25 19.99
N ASN A 405 -20.41 -9.71 21.09
CA ASN A 405 -18.99 -10.01 21.19
C ASN A 405 -18.61 -11.08 20.15
N ARG A 406 -17.45 -10.90 19.51
CA ARG A 406 -16.93 -11.76 18.44
C ARG A 406 -17.81 -11.76 17.18
N SER A 407 -18.44 -10.63 16.86
CA SER A 407 -19.23 -10.45 15.64
C SER A 407 -18.77 -9.23 14.84
N SER A 408 -19.11 -9.22 13.55
CA SER A 408 -18.93 -8.09 12.65
C SER A 408 -20.29 -7.54 12.26
N THR A 409 -20.48 -6.22 12.38
CA THR A 409 -21.72 -5.54 12.00
C THR A 409 -21.45 -4.50 10.93
N MET A 410 -22.30 -4.47 9.90
CA MET A 410 -22.26 -3.49 8.83
C MET A 410 -23.25 -2.36 9.12
N ILE A 411 -22.78 -1.12 9.06
CA ILE A 411 -23.51 0.07 9.50
C ILE A 411 -23.61 1.05 8.33
N ALA A 412 -24.83 1.45 8.01
CA ALA A 412 -25.12 2.45 6.98
C ALA A 412 -24.67 3.86 7.43
N LEU A 413 -23.70 4.45 6.74
CA LEU A 413 -23.17 5.78 7.02
C LEU A 413 -23.64 6.84 6.03
N ILE A 414 -23.79 6.46 4.76
CA ILE A 414 -24.08 7.39 3.66
C ILE A 414 -25.10 6.73 2.73
N ASN A 415 -26.12 7.48 2.31
CA ASN A 415 -27.06 7.10 1.27
C ASN A 415 -27.56 8.40 0.60
N LYS A 416 -26.86 8.87 -0.43
CA LYS A 416 -27.12 10.17 -1.06
C LYS A 416 -26.82 10.15 -2.55
N ARG A 417 -27.66 10.83 -3.34
CA ARG A 417 -27.31 11.17 -4.71
C ARG A 417 -26.30 12.32 -4.71
N ILE A 418 -25.17 12.11 -5.40
CA ILE A 418 -24.07 13.08 -5.47
C ILE A 418 -23.81 13.46 -6.93
N PRO A 419 -23.30 14.66 -7.23
CA PRO A 419 -22.92 15.01 -8.59
C PRO A 419 -21.86 14.05 -9.12
N GLY A 420 -22.09 13.49 -10.29
CA GLY A 420 -21.13 12.61 -10.93
C GLY A 420 -21.61 12.08 -12.27
N ARG A 421 -20.67 11.69 -13.12
CA ARG A 421 -20.95 11.22 -14.48
C ARG A 421 -19.97 10.15 -14.93
N ALA A 422 -20.42 9.28 -15.81
CA ALA A 422 -19.55 8.32 -16.47
C ALA A 422 -18.54 9.04 -17.39
N ILE A 423 -17.30 8.58 -17.38
CA ILE A 423 -16.19 9.12 -18.18
C ILE A 423 -15.29 7.96 -18.65
N TYR A 424 -14.43 8.24 -19.62
CA TYR A 424 -13.25 7.43 -19.85
C TYR A 424 -12.04 8.05 -19.15
N SER A 425 -11.18 7.25 -18.53
CA SER A 425 -9.93 7.67 -17.90
C SER A 425 -8.76 6.99 -18.60
N TYR A 426 -7.95 7.76 -19.33
CA TYR A 426 -6.77 7.24 -20.00
C TYR A 426 -5.52 7.44 -19.16
N ASN A 427 -4.97 6.33 -18.68
CA ASN A 427 -3.72 6.30 -17.93
C ASN A 427 -2.82 5.17 -18.47
N PRO A 428 -1.90 5.45 -19.40
CA PRO A 428 -1.04 4.43 -20.01
C PRO A 428 -0.01 3.84 -19.04
N ASP A 429 0.25 4.52 -17.92
CA ASP A 429 1.23 4.12 -16.90
C ASP A 429 0.60 3.31 -15.75
N ALA A 430 -0.65 2.84 -15.90
CA ALA A 430 -1.36 2.07 -14.88
C ALA A 430 -0.79 0.66 -14.59
N GLY A 431 0.33 0.28 -15.21
CA GLY A 431 0.98 -1.02 -15.03
C GLY A 431 0.38 -2.17 -15.86
N LEU A 432 -0.66 -1.91 -16.66
CA LEU A 432 -1.26 -2.88 -17.58
C LEU A 432 -0.87 -2.56 -19.03
N ALA A 433 -0.37 -3.55 -19.78
CA ALA A 433 0.02 -3.36 -21.18
C ALA A 433 -1.16 -2.88 -22.06
N ALA A 434 -2.36 -3.41 -21.83
CA ALA A 434 -3.57 -3.02 -22.56
C ALA A 434 -3.99 -1.56 -22.27
N ALA A 435 -3.66 -1.01 -21.10
CA ALA A 435 -3.98 0.38 -20.74
C ALA A 435 -3.21 1.43 -21.56
N ARG A 436 -2.18 1.01 -22.32
CA ARG A 436 -1.48 1.87 -23.28
C ARG A 436 -2.28 2.19 -24.54
N HIS A 437 -3.33 1.40 -24.80
CA HIS A 437 -4.16 1.53 -25.98
C HIS A 437 -5.65 1.64 -25.63
N HIS A 438 -6.06 1.17 -24.46
CA HIS A 438 -7.45 1.18 -24.02
C HIS A 438 -7.61 2.02 -22.76
N PRO A 439 -8.57 2.96 -22.71
CA PRO A 439 -8.87 3.70 -21.50
C PRO A 439 -9.67 2.84 -20.53
N PHE A 440 -9.70 3.26 -19.26
CA PHE A 440 -10.60 2.69 -18.28
C PHE A 440 -11.97 3.39 -18.34
N ARG A 441 -13.06 2.64 -18.18
CA ARG A 441 -14.32 3.20 -17.73
C ARG A 441 -14.15 3.70 -16.30
N ALA A 442 -14.60 4.92 -16.07
CA ALA A 442 -14.54 5.54 -14.76
C ALA A 442 -15.79 6.38 -14.49
N VAL A 443 -16.01 6.72 -13.22
CA VAL A 443 -17.03 7.69 -12.82
C VAL A 443 -16.32 8.88 -12.18
N SER A 444 -16.57 10.08 -12.72
CA SER A 444 -16.20 11.33 -12.07
C SER A 444 -17.25 11.64 -11.00
N ILE A 445 -16.82 11.89 -9.77
CA ILE A 445 -17.72 12.22 -8.66
C ILE A 445 -17.21 13.45 -7.92
N ARG A 446 -18.15 14.27 -7.44
CA ARG A 446 -17.88 15.30 -6.43
C ARG A 446 -18.43 14.82 -5.09
N ASN A 447 -17.60 14.80 -4.05
CA ASN A 447 -18.05 14.39 -2.72
C ASN A 447 -19.01 15.42 -2.10
N ALA A 448 -20.30 15.31 -2.43
CA ALA A 448 -21.39 16.09 -1.84
C ALA A 448 -22.11 15.32 -0.72
N SER A 449 -21.51 14.26 -0.17
CA SER A 449 -22.13 13.44 0.90
C SER A 449 -22.33 14.22 2.20
N GLY A 450 -21.50 15.24 2.44
CA GLY A 450 -21.44 15.99 3.69
C GLY A 450 -20.41 15.45 4.69
N ALA A 451 -19.79 14.31 4.40
CA ALA A 451 -18.74 13.69 5.19
C ALA A 451 -17.47 13.48 4.36
N VAL A 452 -16.36 13.14 5.03
CA VAL A 452 -15.17 12.63 4.35
C VAL A 452 -15.39 11.18 3.99
N LEU A 453 -15.05 10.81 2.75
CA LEU A 453 -15.02 9.42 2.33
C LEU A 453 -13.65 8.85 2.67
N GLU A 454 -13.61 7.90 3.59
CA GLU A 454 -12.39 7.18 3.94
C GLU A 454 -11.98 6.18 2.85
N PRO A 455 -10.69 5.83 2.73
CA PRO A 455 -10.23 4.86 1.74
C PRO A 455 -10.94 3.51 1.87
N GLY A 456 -11.33 2.94 0.73
CA GLY A 456 -12.06 1.68 0.71
C GLY A 456 -12.46 1.22 -0.68
N PRO A 457 -12.91 -0.04 -0.82
CA PRO A 457 -13.45 -0.55 -2.07
C PRO A 457 -14.77 0.14 -2.41
N ILE A 458 -15.03 0.30 -3.70
CA ILE A 458 -16.30 0.80 -4.21
C ILE A 458 -16.81 -0.10 -5.33
N SER A 459 -18.00 -0.67 -5.15
CA SER A 459 -18.68 -1.44 -6.18
C SER A 459 -19.50 -0.52 -7.07
N ILE A 460 -19.37 -0.66 -8.39
CA ILE A 460 -20.11 0.13 -9.37
C ILE A 460 -21.23 -0.72 -9.95
N MET A 461 -22.45 -0.19 -9.87
CA MET A 461 -23.65 -0.77 -10.47
C MET A 461 -24.21 0.18 -11.52
N ARG A 462 -24.74 -0.38 -12.60
CA ARG A 462 -25.42 0.36 -13.65
C ARG A 462 -26.65 -0.42 -14.09
N ASP A 463 -27.79 0.27 -14.18
CA ASP A 463 -29.07 -0.33 -14.61
C ASP A 463 -29.43 -1.61 -13.83
N GLY A 464 -29.10 -1.65 -12.53
CA GLY A 464 -29.35 -2.80 -11.66
C GLY A 464 -28.30 -3.92 -11.71
N HIS A 465 -27.28 -3.82 -12.59
CA HIS A 465 -26.24 -4.83 -12.76
C HIS A 465 -24.88 -4.38 -12.21
N PHE A 466 -24.09 -5.32 -11.69
CA PHE A 466 -22.71 -5.06 -11.32
C PHE A 466 -21.83 -4.92 -12.57
N VAL A 467 -21.11 -3.80 -12.69
CA VAL A 467 -20.27 -3.51 -13.86
C VAL A 467 -18.77 -3.43 -13.55
N GLY A 468 -18.40 -3.47 -12.27
CA GLY A 468 -17.01 -3.50 -11.84
C GLY A 468 -16.81 -2.96 -10.44
N GLU A 469 -15.55 -2.96 -10.03
CA GLU A 469 -15.13 -2.46 -8.72
C GLU A 469 -13.92 -1.54 -8.88
N GLY A 470 -13.82 -0.57 -7.98
CA GLY A 470 -12.69 0.34 -7.87
C GLY A 470 -12.21 0.46 -6.43
N LEU A 471 -11.13 1.20 -6.25
CA LEU A 471 -10.62 1.58 -4.94
C LEU A 471 -10.62 3.11 -4.86
N ILE A 472 -11.19 3.67 -3.80
CA ILE A 472 -11.11 5.11 -3.54
C ILE A 472 -10.00 5.40 -2.54
N SER A 473 -9.29 6.49 -2.78
CA SER A 473 -8.50 7.17 -1.75
C SER A 473 -9.42 8.01 -0.85
N ARG A 474 -8.83 8.66 0.16
CA ARG A 474 -9.57 9.63 0.98
C ARG A 474 -10.07 10.78 0.10
N ILE A 475 -11.37 11.07 0.15
CA ILE A 475 -11.99 12.17 -0.60
C ILE A 475 -12.60 13.16 0.38
N GLU A 476 -12.03 14.36 0.46
CA GLU A 476 -12.52 15.44 1.31
C GLU A 476 -13.91 15.91 0.88
N LYS A 477 -14.61 16.59 1.80
CA LYS A 477 -15.91 17.20 1.49
C LYS A 477 -15.76 18.23 0.37
N GLY A 478 -16.58 18.07 -0.69
CA GLY A 478 -16.58 18.94 -1.87
C GLY A 478 -15.47 18.65 -2.89
N GLN A 479 -14.56 17.71 -2.61
CA GLN A 479 -13.48 17.36 -3.51
C GLN A 479 -13.99 16.51 -4.68
N ASP A 480 -13.41 16.74 -5.87
CA ASP A 480 -13.62 15.91 -7.05
C ASP A 480 -12.66 14.72 -7.06
N SER A 481 -13.17 13.56 -7.49
CA SER A 481 -12.39 12.34 -7.67
C SER A 481 -12.89 11.55 -8.87
N TYR A 482 -12.09 10.59 -9.31
CA TYR A 482 -12.41 9.71 -10.43
C TYR A 482 -12.17 8.26 -9.99
N VAL A 483 -13.16 7.41 -10.22
CA VAL A 483 -13.11 5.99 -9.85
C VAL A 483 -13.11 5.16 -11.12
N ALA A 484 -11.95 4.61 -11.49
CA ALA A 484 -11.84 3.64 -12.57
C ALA A 484 -12.29 2.25 -12.10
N TYR A 485 -13.09 1.55 -12.93
CA TYR A 485 -13.70 0.26 -12.55
C TYR A 485 -13.60 -0.85 -13.60
N ALA A 486 -13.33 -0.52 -14.86
CA ALA A 486 -13.17 -1.52 -15.93
C ALA A 486 -12.28 -0.98 -17.05
N LEU A 487 -11.54 -1.85 -17.75
CA LEU A 487 -10.84 -1.48 -18.97
C LEU A 487 -11.80 -1.59 -20.17
N ASP A 488 -11.89 -0.57 -21.02
CA ASP A 488 -12.79 -0.58 -22.17
C ASP A 488 -12.05 -0.90 -23.47
N THR A 489 -12.20 -2.13 -23.96
CA THR A 489 -11.58 -2.57 -25.21
C THR A 489 -12.28 -2.07 -26.46
N ALA A 490 -13.50 -1.54 -26.35
CA ALA A 490 -14.23 -0.91 -27.45
C ALA A 490 -13.65 0.46 -27.83
N VAL A 491 -12.82 1.05 -26.97
CA VAL A 491 -12.17 2.34 -27.21
C VAL A 491 -10.66 2.14 -27.38
N ASN A 492 -10.12 2.64 -28.48
CA ASN A 492 -8.69 2.65 -28.76
C ASN A 492 -8.14 4.07 -28.75
N VAL A 493 -7.01 4.27 -28.08
CA VAL A 493 -6.30 5.53 -27.92
C VAL A 493 -4.88 5.39 -28.48
N THR A 494 -4.55 6.19 -29.48
CA THR A 494 -3.20 6.35 -30.00
C THR A 494 -2.62 7.63 -29.45
N ALA A 495 -1.69 7.52 -28.49
CA ALA A 495 -1.00 8.65 -27.89
C ALA A 495 0.39 8.84 -28.51
N ASN A 496 0.65 10.03 -29.06
CA ASN A 496 1.94 10.41 -29.62
C ASN A 496 2.45 11.66 -28.90
N SER A 497 3.76 11.73 -28.70
CA SER A 497 4.42 12.94 -28.20
C SER A 497 5.65 13.28 -29.04
N SER A 498 5.85 14.57 -29.30
CA SER A 498 7.01 15.07 -30.05
C SER A 498 7.54 16.33 -29.41
N SER A 499 8.86 16.45 -29.36
CA SER A 499 9.56 17.67 -28.98
C SER A 499 10.17 18.28 -30.22
N SER A 500 9.97 19.59 -30.42
CA SER A 500 10.66 20.36 -31.46
C SER A 500 11.20 21.67 -30.87
N ARG A 501 12.03 22.35 -31.66
CA ARG A 501 12.48 23.71 -31.37
C ARG A 501 12.01 24.59 -32.51
N GLU A 502 11.28 25.64 -32.18
CA GLU A 502 10.85 26.65 -33.14
C GLU A 502 11.62 27.92 -32.87
N THR A 503 12.52 28.29 -33.77
CA THR A 503 13.22 29.57 -33.68
C THR A 503 12.28 30.64 -34.20
N VAL A 504 11.84 31.55 -33.32
CA VAL A 504 10.79 32.53 -33.64
C VAL A 504 11.37 33.92 -33.90
N GLY A 505 12.62 34.22 -33.51
CA GLY A 505 13.29 35.40 -34.07
C GLY A 505 14.48 35.93 -33.29
N LEU A 506 15.04 37.01 -33.83
CA LEU A 506 16.00 37.87 -33.15
C LEU A 506 15.28 38.76 -32.15
N VAL A 507 15.90 38.96 -30.99
CA VAL A 507 15.40 39.81 -29.89
C VAL A 507 16.24 41.09 -29.81
N LYS A 508 17.56 40.93 -29.87
CA LYS A 508 18.50 42.04 -29.77
C LYS A 508 19.80 41.70 -30.49
N ILE A 509 20.39 42.71 -31.12
CA ILE A 509 21.77 42.68 -31.59
C ILE A 509 22.51 43.81 -30.90
N SER A 510 23.62 43.48 -30.26
CA SER A 510 24.51 44.48 -29.67
C SER A 510 25.95 44.01 -29.70
N ARG A 511 26.84 44.78 -30.32
CA ARG A 511 28.29 44.53 -30.36
C ARG A 511 28.64 43.08 -30.74
N GLY A 512 28.00 42.58 -31.79
CA GLY A 512 28.23 41.22 -32.29
C GLY A 512 27.65 40.06 -31.52
N VAL A 513 26.87 40.32 -30.46
CA VAL A 513 26.07 39.31 -29.79
C VAL A 513 24.62 39.42 -30.21
N LEU A 514 24.10 38.32 -30.76
CA LEU A 514 22.71 38.09 -31.08
C LEU A 514 22.03 37.46 -29.87
N GLN A 515 20.99 38.09 -29.36
CA GLN A 515 20.02 37.43 -28.51
C GLN A 515 18.87 36.94 -29.38
N THR A 516 18.65 35.62 -29.40
CA THR A 516 17.56 35.00 -30.15
C THR A 516 16.52 34.45 -29.18
N ARG A 517 15.26 34.44 -29.61
CA ARG A 517 14.16 33.77 -28.93
C ARG A 517 13.77 32.55 -29.75
N ALA A 518 13.92 31.38 -29.13
CA ALA A 518 13.36 30.14 -29.62
C ALA A 518 12.29 29.66 -28.64
N PHE A 519 11.40 28.80 -29.09
CA PHE A 519 10.51 28.06 -28.23
C PHE A 519 10.93 26.59 -28.25
N ARG A 520 11.02 25.99 -27.06
CA ARG A 520 10.91 24.53 -26.96
C ARG A 520 9.43 24.23 -27.04
N VAL A 521 9.04 23.44 -28.03
CA VAL A 521 7.65 23.05 -28.24
C VAL A 521 7.53 21.58 -27.90
N GLN A 522 6.62 21.27 -26.99
CA GLN A 522 6.23 19.92 -26.65
C GLN A 522 4.79 19.72 -27.09
N LYS A 523 4.57 18.75 -27.97
CA LYS A 523 3.24 18.45 -28.51
C LYS A 523 2.82 17.05 -28.09
N TRP A 524 1.62 16.95 -27.54
CA TRP A 524 0.92 15.69 -27.26
C TRP A 524 -0.30 15.59 -28.16
N SER A 525 -0.46 14.43 -28.79
CA SER A 525 -1.58 14.12 -29.68
C SER A 525 -2.23 12.83 -29.22
N TYR A 526 -3.52 12.88 -28.96
CA TYR A 526 -4.34 11.70 -28.65
C TYR A 526 -5.38 11.56 -29.75
N GLU A 527 -5.33 10.43 -30.45
CA GLU A 527 -6.37 10.04 -31.41
C GLU A 527 -7.18 8.90 -30.80
N VAL A 528 -8.49 9.07 -30.73
CA VAL A 528 -9.40 8.21 -29.98
C VAL A 528 -10.48 7.71 -30.93
N LYS A 529 -10.60 6.39 -31.02
CA LYS A 529 -11.61 5.72 -31.84
C LYS A 529 -12.38 4.73 -30.99
N ALA A 530 -13.68 4.94 -30.86
CA ALA A 530 -14.59 4.00 -30.23
C ALA A 530 -15.33 3.18 -31.31
N THR A 531 -15.58 1.91 -31.07
CA THR A 531 -16.41 1.08 -31.96
C THR A 531 -17.83 1.65 -32.06
N LYS A 532 -18.52 1.37 -33.16
CA LYS A 532 -19.87 1.92 -33.40
C LYS A 532 -20.92 1.22 -32.51
N ASP A 533 -20.78 -0.07 -32.30
CA ASP A 533 -21.80 -0.91 -31.65
C ASP A 533 -21.63 -0.95 -30.13
N ASP A 534 -20.39 -1.03 -29.64
CA ASP A 534 -20.08 -1.18 -28.20
C ASP A 534 -19.53 0.10 -27.55
N GLY A 535 -19.14 1.10 -28.36
CA GLY A 535 -18.59 2.35 -27.88
C GLY A 535 -19.66 3.26 -27.28
N GLU A 536 -19.37 3.89 -26.15
CA GLU A 536 -20.28 4.86 -25.53
C GLU A 536 -19.81 6.30 -25.77
N ALA A 537 -20.78 7.21 -25.90
CA ALA A 537 -20.50 8.64 -26.02
C ALA A 537 -20.17 9.23 -24.64
N LEU A 538 -18.91 9.12 -24.23
CA LEU A 538 -18.40 9.60 -22.94
C LEU A 538 -17.18 10.51 -23.12
N PRO A 539 -16.95 11.46 -22.20
CA PRO A 539 -15.75 12.28 -22.24
C PRO A 539 -14.52 11.48 -21.78
N LEU A 540 -13.47 11.49 -22.61
CA LEU A 540 -12.16 10.95 -22.26
C LEU A 540 -11.36 11.97 -21.47
N MET A 541 -10.97 11.61 -20.25
CA MET A 541 -10.01 12.33 -19.43
C MET A 541 -8.60 11.85 -19.72
N VAL A 542 -7.72 12.80 -20.05
CA VAL A 542 -6.27 12.61 -20.09
C VAL A 542 -5.62 13.58 -19.11
N ASN A 543 -4.47 13.20 -18.55
CA ASN A 543 -3.78 14.06 -17.61
C ASN A 543 -2.30 14.20 -17.97
N LEU A 544 -1.76 15.42 -17.81
CA LEU A 544 -0.37 15.75 -18.09
C LEU A 544 0.28 16.45 -16.89
N PRO A 545 1.60 16.28 -16.67
CA PRO A 545 2.33 17.06 -15.68
C PRO A 545 2.26 18.56 -16.00
N LYS A 546 2.01 19.38 -14.98
CA LYS A 546 2.02 20.85 -15.07
C LYS A 546 3.46 21.34 -15.05
N ARG A 547 3.84 22.13 -16.06
CA ARG A 547 5.20 22.68 -16.19
C ARG A 547 5.16 24.19 -16.02
N ALA A 548 5.91 24.70 -15.04
CA ALA A 548 6.00 26.14 -14.77
C ALA A 548 6.66 26.89 -15.94
N GLY A 549 6.10 28.04 -16.33
CA GLY A 549 6.62 28.89 -17.41
C GLY A 549 6.33 28.41 -18.83
N TRP A 550 5.62 27.29 -19.01
CA TRP A 550 5.18 26.83 -20.33
C TRP A 550 3.79 27.41 -20.65
N GLU A 551 3.69 28.06 -21.80
CA GLU A 551 2.42 28.49 -22.40
C GLU A 551 1.75 27.31 -23.09
N MET A 552 0.43 27.20 -23.00
CA MET A 552 -0.31 26.05 -23.50
C MET A 552 -1.38 26.45 -24.52
N LYS A 553 -1.47 25.68 -25.61
CA LYS A 553 -2.51 25.76 -26.62
C LYS A 553 -3.21 24.42 -26.73
N LEU A 554 -4.53 24.45 -26.72
CA LEU A 554 -5.39 23.27 -26.76
C LEU A 554 -6.25 23.26 -28.02
N VAL A 555 -6.36 22.10 -28.69
CA VAL A 555 -7.22 21.90 -29.86
C VAL A 555 -8.01 20.60 -29.70
N GLY A 556 -9.31 20.66 -29.97
CA GLY A 556 -10.21 19.50 -29.98
C GLY A 556 -10.84 19.12 -28.63
N GLY A 557 -10.41 19.73 -27.53
CA GLY A 557 -10.96 19.46 -26.20
C GLY A 557 -10.98 20.68 -25.29
N LYS A 558 -11.21 20.45 -23.99
CA LYS A 558 -11.20 21.49 -22.96
C LYS A 558 -10.37 21.08 -21.74
N LEU A 559 -9.79 22.05 -21.06
CA LEU A 559 -9.17 21.88 -19.75
C LEU A 559 -10.29 21.78 -18.70
N GLU A 560 -10.42 20.65 -18.00
CA GLU A 560 -11.45 20.44 -16.97
C GLU A 560 -10.98 20.93 -15.60
N SER A 561 -9.72 20.64 -15.23
CA SER A 561 -9.16 21.04 -13.94
C SER A 561 -7.64 21.03 -13.93
N GLU A 562 -7.05 21.66 -12.91
CA GLU A 562 -5.62 21.64 -12.64
C GLU A 562 -5.35 21.44 -11.15
N THR A 563 -4.27 20.71 -10.84
CA THR A 563 -3.68 20.65 -9.50
C THR A 563 -2.37 21.43 -9.49
N ALA A 564 -1.65 21.41 -8.37
CA ALA A 564 -0.29 21.96 -8.30
C ALA A 564 0.68 21.27 -9.29
N GLU A 565 0.45 19.99 -9.58
CA GLU A 565 1.40 19.15 -10.32
C GLU A 565 0.88 18.65 -11.68
N ARG A 566 -0.44 18.67 -11.94
CA ARG A 566 -1.02 18.08 -13.15
C ARG A 566 -2.17 18.91 -13.71
N ARG A 567 -2.42 18.76 -15.01
CA ARG A 567 -3.56 19.30 -15.75
C ARG A 567 -4.42 18.15 -16.27
N TYR A 568 -5.74 18.29 -16.19
CA TYR A 568 -6.71 17.30 -16.66
C TYR A 568 -7.48 17.88 -17.84
N PHE A 569 -7.40 17.21 -18.98
CA PHE A 569 -8.05 17.59 -20.22
C PHE A 569 -9.14 16.59 -20.58
N SER A 570 -10.18 17.09 -21.23
CA SER A 570 -11.28 16.28 -21.72
C SER A 570 -11.47 16.40 -23.22
N LEU A 571 -11.86 15.28 -23.84
CA LEU A 571 -12.30 15.19 -25.23
C LEU A 571 -13.58 14.35 -25.26
N MET A 572 -14.64 14.85 -25.90
CA MET A 572 -15.84 14.04 -26.08
C MET A 572 -15.56 12.92 -27.08
N VAL A 573 -15.78 11.67 -26.68
CA VAL A 573 -15.66 10.52 -27.59
C VAL A 573 -17.02 10.29 -28.24
N LYS A 574 -17.04 10.26 -29.56
CA LYS A 574 -18.22 9.89 -30.35
C LYS A 574 -18.00 8.50 -30.97
N PRO A 575 -18.87 7.51 -30.68
CA PRO A 575 -18.79 6.18 -31.26
C PRO A 575 -18.75 6.20 -32.80
N GLY A 576 -17.88 5.39 -33.41
CA GLY A 576 -17.73 5.33 -34.87
C GLY A 576 -16.90 6.45 -35.51
N GLU A 577 -16.56 7.52 -34.77
CA GLU A 577 -15.74 8.64 -35.25
C GLU A 577 -14.32 8.62 -34.66
N THR A 578 -13.37 9.22 -35.38
CA THR A 578 -12.02 9.50 -34.85
C THR A 578 -12.00 10.87 -34.20
N ASN A 579 -11.88 10.91 -32.88
CA ASN A 579 -11.82 12.12 -32.09
C ASN A 579 -10.35 12.45 -31.79
N LYS A 580 -9.96 13.73 -31.87
CA LYS A 580 -8.55 14.13 -31.73
C LYS A 580 -8.38 15.25 -30.71
N LEU A 581 -7.46 15.04 -29.77
CA LEU A 581 -7.03 16.02 -28.78
C LEU A 581 -5.55 16.34 -28.99
N VAL A 582 -5.24 17.62 -29.19
CA VAL A 582 -3.87 18.09 -29.34
C VAL A 582 -3.59 19.14 -28.28
N ILE A 583 -2.55 18.90 -27.49
CA ILE A 583 -2.04 19.81 -26.48
C ILE A 583 -0.63 20.21 -26.90
N GLU A 584 -0.40 21.49 -27.06
CA GLU A 584 0.90 22.06 -27.41
C GLU A 584 1.35 22.97 -26.28
N GLU A 585 2.48 22.65 -25.65
CA GLU A 585 3.12 23.52 -24.68
C GLU A 585 4.39 24.13 -25.28
N ARG A 586 4.60 25.43 -25.08
CA ARG A 586 5.76 26.17 -25.57
C ARG A 586 6.47 26.85 -24.41
N TYR A 587 7.80 26.76 -24.37
CA TYR A 587 8.64 27.45 -23.39
C TYR A 587 9.65 28.35 -24.08
N PRO A 588 9.69 29.66 -23.75
CA PRO A 588 10.65 30.57 -24.34
C PRO A 588 12.07 30.25 -23.85
N VAL A 589 12.97 30.07 -24.80
CA VAL A 589 14.40 29.90 -24.58
C VAL A 589 15.13 31.05 -25.25
N PHE A 590 15.93 31.74 -24.47
CA PHE A 590 16.79 32.80 -24.96
C PHE A 590 18.21 32.25 -25.15
N ASN A 591 18.73 32.37 -26.37
CA ASN A 591 20.12 32.00 -26.67
C ASN A 591 20.92 33.25 -26.98
N ARG A 592 22.20 33.25 -26.57
CA ARG A 592 23.19 34.23 -26.99
C ARG A 592 24.13 33.58 -28.00
N LEU A 593 24.16 34.10 -29.21
CA LEU A 593 25.01 33.63 -30.31
C LEU A 593 25.90 34.80 -30.75
N ARG A 594 27.11 34.54 -31.25
CA ARG A 594 27.90 35.59 -31.91
C ARG A 594 27.56 35.62 -33.39
N ILE A 595 27.43 36.81 -33.97
CA ILE A 595 27.18 36.96 -35.43
C ILE A 595 28.28 36.29 -36.25
N MET A 596 29.50 36.26 -35.73
CA MET A 596 30.65 35.66 -36.40
C MET A 596 30.63 34.13 -36.42
N ASP A 597 29.86 33.50 -35.53
CA ASP A 597 29.72 32.04 -35.47
C ASP A 597 28.67 31.56 -36.48
N HIS A 598 28.83 30.35 -36.99
CA HIS A 598 27.93 29.77 -38.00
C HIS A 598 26.45 29.80 -37.57
N ASP A 599 26.16 29.42 -36.31
CA ASP A 599 24.80 29.44 -35.77
C ASP A 599 24.20 30.85 -35.71
N GLY A 600 25.03 31.85 -35.43
CA GLY A 600 24.61 33.25 -35.43
C GLY A 600 24.31 33.75 -36.83
N GLN A 601 25.15 33.42 -37.81
CA GLN A 601 24.94 33.73 -39.22
C GLN A 601 23.63 33.15 -39.73
N GLN A 602 23.38 31.86 -39.44
CA GLN A 602 22.13 31.18 -39.81
C GLN A 602 20.92 31.82 -39.14
N ALA A 603 21.01 32.18 -37.85
CA ALA A 603 19.91 32.84 -37.15
C ALA A 603 19.50 34.18 -37.78
N VAL A 604 20.45 34.98 -38.26
CA VAL A 604 20.17 36.24 -38.97
C VAL A 604 19.50 35.98 -40.33
N MET A 605 19.99 34.99 -41.10
CA MET A 605 19.40 34.63 -42.38
C MET A 605 17.97 34.09 -42.25
N VAL A 606 17.71 33.26 -41.23
CA VAL A 606 16.36 32.74 -40.93
C VAL A 606 15.42 33.87 -40.51
N TYR A 607 15.89 34.83 -39.71
CA TYR A 607 15.05 35.97 -39.34
C TYR A 607 14.65 36.81 -40.55
N VAL A 608 15.61 37.19 -41.40
CA VAL A 608 15.35 38.04 -42.58
C VAL A 608 14.45 37.37 -43.62
N SER A 609 14.43 36.02 -43.66
CA SER A 609 13.53 35.25 -44.52
C SER A 609 12.19 34.90 -43.86
N SER A 610 12.00 35.23 -42.58
CA SER A 610 10.75 34.95 -41.86
C SER A 610 9.64 35.95 -42.19
N LYS A 611 8.38 35.47 -42.18
CA LYS A 611 7.20 36.33 -42.39
C LYS A 611 6.94 37.31 -41.24
N GLU A 612 7.56 37.09 -40.09
CA GLU A 612 7.40 37.90 -38.87
C GLU A 612 8.46 39.02 -38.76
N ALA A 613 9.33 39.16 -39.77
CA ALA A 613 10.38 40.17 -39.78
C ALA A 613 9.83 41.57 -40.05
N LYS A 614 10.22 42.56 -39.24
CA LYS A 614 9.85 43.96 -39.47
C LYS A 614 10.57 44.49 -40.71
N PRO A 615 9.88 45.13 -41.68
CA PRO A 615 10.50 45.60 -42.93
C PRO A 615 11.69 46.55 -42.72
N GLU A 616 11.61 47.43 -41.71
CA GLU A 616 12.68 48.37 -41.34
C GLU A 616 13.97 47.63 -40.91
N LEU A 617 13.82 46.57 -40.12
CA LEU A 617 14.94 45.77 -39.61
C LEU A 617 15.53 44.87 -40.69
N VAL A 618 14.71 44.37 -41.61
CA VAL A 618 15.17 43.66 -42.82
C VAL A 618 16.06 44.56 -43.66
N SER A 619 15.66 45.81 -43.88
CA SER A 619 16.46 46.79 -44.63
C SER A 619 17.78 47.11 -43.92
N ALA A 620 17.77 47.28 -42.60
CA ALA A 620 18.98 47.54 -41.81
C ALA A 620 19.97 46.35 -41.80
N LEU A 621 19.45 45.11 -41.85
CA LEU A 621 20.26 43.90 -41.86
C LEU A 621 20.72 43.46 -43.26
N ALA A 622 20.12 43.98 -44.34
CA ALA A 622 20.40 43.55 -45.71
C ALA A 622 21.91 43.62 -46.08
N PRO A 623 22.65 44.71 -45.78
CA PRO A 623 24.08 44.77 -46.09
C PRO A 623 24.87 43.70 -45.34
N LEU A 624 24.53 43.45 -44.08
CA LEU A 624 25.18 42.45 -43.22
C LEU A 624 24.89 41.03 -43.70
N VAL A 625 23.64 40.72 -44.05
CA VAL A 625 23.24 39.41 -44.60
C VAL A 625 23.96 39.12 -45.91
N GLU A 626 24.16 40.11 -46.78
CA GLU A 626 24.90 39.93 -48.03
C GLU A 626 26.35 39.49 -47.77
N ARG A 627 27.03 40.11 -46.79
CA ARG A 627 28.42 39.74 -46.44
C ARG A 627 28.48 38.40 -45.71
N VAL A 628 27.51 38.12 -44.82
CA VAL A 628 27.37 36.81 -44.18
C VAL A 628 27.19 35.70 -45.21
N ARG A 629 26.36 35.93 -46.25
CA ARG A 629 26.13 34.97 -47.32
C ARG A 629 27.40 34.72 -48.13
N LYS A 630 28.09 35.78 -48.56
CA LYS A 630 29.39 35.67 -49.26
C LYS A 630 30.43 34.92 -48.41
N LEU A 631 30.49 35.20 -47.11
CA LEU A 631 31.41 34.51 -46.19
C LEU A 631 31.04 33.03 -46.04
N SER A 632 29.75 32.70 -45.98
CA SER A 632 29.26 31.32 -45.97
C SER A 632 29.66 30.58 -47.26
N ASP A 633 29.43 31.18 -48.43
CA ASP A 633 29.77 30.62 -49.73
C ASP A 633 31.28 30.35 -49.85
N VAL A 634 32.12 31.31 -49.43
CA VAL A 634 33.58 31.16 -49.42
C VAL A 634 34.01 30.02 -48.47
N ASN A 635 33.43 29.94 -47.27
CA ASN A 635 33.74 28.85 -46.32
C ASN A 635 33.33 27.48 -46.85
N GLU A 636 32.17 27.36 -47.52
CA GLU A 636 31.74 26.13 -48.18
C GLU A 636 32.71 25.70 -49.29
N GLN A 637 33.16 26.65 -50.11
CA GLN A 637 34.17 26.39 -51.14
C GLN A 637 35.50 25.95 -50.54
N ILE A 638 35.99 26.62 -49.49
CA ILE A 638 37.22 26.22 -48.77
C ILE A 638 37.08 24.79 -48.26
N ASN A 639 35.97 24.47 -47.58
CA ASN A 639 35.73 23.12 -47.04
C ASN A 639 35.71 22.06 -48.15
N LEU A 640 35.10 22.35 -49.29
CA LEU A 640 35.07 21.45 -50.45
C LEU A 640 36.47 21.25 -51.05
N LEU A 641 37.24 22.32 -51.24
CA LEU A 641 38.60 22.26 -51.78
C LEU A 641 39.59 21.59 -50.80
N ASP A 642 39.42 21.78 -49.49
CA ASP A 642 40.25 21.12 -48.47
C ASP A 642 40.02 19.60 -48.47
N ARG A 643 38.78 19.13 -48.63
CA ARG A 643 38.47 17.71 -48.82
C ARG A 643 39.13 17.16 -50.09
N GLN A 644 39.03 17.88 -51.21
CA GLN A 644 39.67 17.49 -52.47
C GLN A 644 41.21 17.46 -52.36
N ARG A 645 41.79 18.42 -51.65
CA ARG A 645 43.24 18.48 -51.38
C ARG A 645 43.69 17.27 -50.56
N SER A 646 42.93 16.90 -49.53
CA SER A 646 43.23 15.73 -48.69
C SER A 646 43.21 14.42 -49.50
N ASP A 647 42.19 14.20 -50.34
CA ASP A 647 42.11 13.04 -51.25
C ASP A 647 43.32 12.98 -52.20
N LEU A 648 43.69 14.12 -52.82
CA LEU A 648 44.85 14.17 -53.71
C LEU A 648 46.19 13.97 -52.99
N GLN A 649 46.33 14.45 -51.75
CA GLN A 649 47.52 14.19 -50.93
C GLN A 649 47.67 12.70 -50.61
N GLN A 650 46.56 12.02 -50.28
CA GLN A 650 46.54 10.58 -50.08
C GLN A 650 46.94 9.83 -51.36
N ARG A 651 46.35 10.18 -52.51
CA ARG A 651 46.72 9.58 -53.80
C ARG A 651 48.19 9.83 -54.16
N ALA A 652 48.72 11.02 -53.88
CA ALA A 652 50.14 11.32 -54.07
C ALA A 652 51.03 10.42 -53.19
N HIS A 653 50.61 10.19 -51.94
CA HIS A 653 51.31 9.28 -51.03
C HIS A 653 51.30 7.83 -51.54
N GLU A 654 50.15 7.34 -52.01
CA GLU A 654 50.00 6.00 -52.61
C GLU A 654 50.89 5.83 -53.86
N VAL A 655 50.90 6.83 -54.76
CA VAL A 655 51.76 6.79 -55.96
C VAL A 655 53.24 6.83 -55.58
N ARG A 656 53.64 7.62 -54.58
CA ARG A 656 55.03 7.64 -54.06
C ARG A 656 55.42 6.31 -53.43
N ALA A 657 54.50 5.66 -52.69
CA ALA A 657 54.70 4.33 -52.14
C ALA A 657 54.87 3.27 -53.25
N ASN A 658 54.00 3.30 -54.27
CA ASN A 658 54.11 2.44 -55.45
C ASN A 658 55.44 2.65 -56.19
N LEU A 659 55.88 3.90 -56.39
CA LEU A 659 57.18 4.20 -56.99
C LEU A 659 58.35 3.68 -56.14
N LYS A 660 58.26 3.74 -54.80
CA LYS A 660 59.27 3.18 -53.89
C LYS A 660 59.37 1.66 -54.02
N LEU A 661 58.24 0.95 -54.10
CA LEU A 661 58.20 -0.49 -54.34
C LEU A 661 58.74 -0.85 -55.73
N LEU A 662 58.38 -0.06 -56.74
CA LEU A 662 58.82 -0.27 -58.12
C LEU A 662 60.31 0.00 -58.33
N LYS A 663 61.04 0.71 -57.44
CA LYS A 663 62.49 0.98 -57.60
C LYS A 663 63.28 -0.28 -57.98
N LYS A 664 62.98 -1.44 -57.39
CA LYS A 664 63.64 -2.73 -57.64
C LYS A 664 63.12 -3.51 -58.86
N SER A 665 62.05 -3.06 -59.52
CA SER A 665 61.44 -3.72 -60.69
C SER A 665 62.11 -3.32 -62.01
N ARG A 666 62.24 -4.28 -62.95
CA ARG A 666 62.77 -4.06 -64.31
C ARG A 666 61.74 -3.43 -65.28
N ASN A 667 60.50 -3.21 -64.84
CA ASN A 667 59.44 -2.66 -65.70
C ASN A 667 59.52 -1.12 -65.81
N ALA A 668 60.29 -0.64 -66.80
CA ALA A 668 60.50 0.80 -67.05
C ALA A 668 59.23 1.55 -67.47
N LYS A 669 58.32 0.88 -68.21
CA LYS A 669 57.06 1.47 -68.69
C LYS A 669 56.13 1.84 -67.53
N LEU A 670 55.96 0.94 -66.56
CA LEU A 670 55.12 1.17 -65.38
C LEU A 670 55.70 2.27 -64.46
N LYS A 671 57.03 2.35 -64.30
CA LYS A 671 57.70 3.43 -63.57
C LYS A 671 57.40 4.79 -64.19
N ALA A 672 57.57 4.91 -65.52
CA ALA A 672 57.30 6.15 -66.25
C ALA A 672 55.82 6.57 -66.14
N GLU A 673 54.89 5.61 -66.18
CA GLU A 673 53.45 5.89 -66.00
C GLU A 673 53.13 6.43 -64.59
N GLN A 674 53.63 5.79 -63.53
CA GLN A 674 53.42 6.24 -62.15
C GLN A 674 54.06 7.61 -61.90
N GLN A 675 55.22 7.89 -62.49
CA GLN A 675 55.86 9.20 -62.42
C GLN A 675 55.03 10.29 -63.12
N ARG A 676 54.43 10.01 -64.28
CA ARG A 676 53.48 10.92 -64.95
C ARG A 676 52.23 11.16 -64.11
N ARG A 677 51.67 10.11 -63.49
CA ARG A 677 50.52 10.22 -62.58
C ARG A 677 50.85 11.12 -61.38
N LEU A 678 52.02 10.95 -60.76
CA LEU A 678 52.48 11.78 -59.65
C LEU A 678 52.59 13.25 -60.07
N MET A 679 53.24 13.54 -61.20
CA MET A 679 53.33 14.91 -61.74
C MET A 679 51.95 15.52 -62.01
N GLY A 680 50.99 14.72 -62.48
CA GLY A 680 49.60 15.15 -62.68
C GLY A 680 48.88 15.49 -61.37
N VAL A 681 49.10 14.71 -60.31
CA VAL A 681 48.55 14.97 -58.96
C VAL A 681 49.20 16.21 -58.35
N ASP A 682 50.53 16.36 -58.42
CA ASP A 682 51.26 17.50 -57.86
C ASP A 682 50.84 18.84 -58.53
N ARG A 683 50.61 18.84 -59.86
CA ARG A 683 50.06 20.01 -60.58
C ARG A 683 48.65 20.38 -60.10
N LYS A 684 47.78 19.39 -59.87
CA LYS A 684 46.43 19.61 -59.33
C LYS A 684 46.47 20.13 -57.90
N LEU A 685 47.34 19.57 -57.06
CA LEU A 685 47.57 20.02 -55.68
C LEU A 685 48.05 21.47 -55.62
N SER A 686 48.98 21.87 -56.48
CA SER A 686 49.46 23.25 -56.55
C SER A 686 48.32 24.21 -56.90
N ARG A 687 47.58 23.94 -57.98
CA ARG A 687 46.42 24.75 -58.39
C ARG A 687 45.34 24.85 -57.31
N LEU A 688 45.06 23.77 -56.58
CA LEU A 688 44.11 23.77 -55.47
C LEU A 688 44.63 24.58 -54.28
N THR A 689 45.93 24.52 -54.00
CA THR A 689 46.56 25.28 -52.92
C THR A 689 46.49 26.77 -53.23
N ASP A 690 46.78 27.19 -54.46
CA ASP A 690 46.67 28.59 -54.89
C ASP A 690 45.23 29.10 -54.71
N LYS A 691 44.23 28.32 -55.15
CA LYS A 691 42.81 28.65 -54.97
C LYS A 691 42.38 28.70 -53.50
N LEU A 692 42.93 27.83 -52.65
CA LEU A 692 42.65 27.83 -51.22
C LEU A 692 43.22 29.08 -50.54
N VAL A 693 44.42 29.54 -50.94
CA VAL A 693 45.00 30.78 -50.42
C VAL A 693 44.12 31.96 -50.80
N THR A 694 43.73 32.09 -52.07
CA THR A 694 42.89 33.22 -52.50
C THR A 694 41.53 33.24 -51.80
N LEU A 695 40.87 32.09 -51.66
CA LEU A 695 39.60 32.00 -50.93
C LEU A 695 39.75 32.29 -49.44
N ARG A 696 40.85 31.87 -48.81
CA ARG A 696 41.12 32.17 -47.40
C ARG A 696 41.38 33.66 -47.18
N ASP A 697 42.09 34.32 -48.09
CA ASP A 697 42.31 35.76 -48.05
C ASP A 697 40.99 36.52 -48.23
N GLN A 698 40.16 36.11 -49.20
CA GLN A 698 38.81 36.64 -49.37
C GLN A 698 37.94 36.44 -48.12
N GLY A 699 37.98 35.25 -47.51
CA GLY A 699 37.27 34.95 -46.27
C GLY A 699 37.77 35.78 -45.09
N ALA A 700 39.07 36.06 -45.00
CA ALA A 700 39.65 36.92 -43.97
C ALA A 700 39.23 38.39 -44.15
N GLN A 701 39.26 38.91 -45.38
CA GLN A 701 38.77 40.26 -45.70
C GLN A 701 37.29 40.41 -45.34
N LEU A 702 36.44 39.47 -45.76
CA LEU A 702 35.02 39.47 -45.43
C LEU A 702 34.78 39.44 -43.90
N LYS A 703 35.59 38.70 -43.13
CA LYS A 703 35.49 38.71 -41.66
C LYS A 703 35.84 40.07 -41.04
N VAL A 704 36.85 40.76 -41.56
CA VAL A 704 37.21 42.11 -41.09
C VAL A 704 36.09 43.10 -41.38
N GLU A 705 35.55 43.08 -42.60
CA GLU A 705 34.39 43.90 -42.97
C GLU A 705 33.18 43.61 -42.07
N LEU A 706 32.90 42.33 -41.81
CA LEU A 706 31.80 41.91 -40.95
C LEU A 706 31.98 42.41 -39.52
N ASN A 707 33.18 42.29 -38.94
CA ASN A 707 33.48 42.81 -37.60
C ASN A 707 33.22 44.31 -37.49
N ILE A 708 33.66 45.11 -38.48
CA ILE A 708 33.44 46.56 -38.49
C ILE A 708 31.95 46.91 -38.56
N MET A 709 31.18 46.19 -39.38
CA MET A 709 29.72 46.40 -39.47
C MET A 709 29.02 46.00 -38.18
N VAL A 710 29.46 44.91 -37.57
CA VAL A 710 28.87 44.31 -36.38
C VAL A 710 29.10 45.15 -35.12
N ASP A 711 30.28 45.76 -34.97
CA ASP A 711 30.60 46.62 -33.81
C ASP A 711 29.74 47.88 -33.75
N LYS A 712 29.25 48.33 -34.91
CA LYS A 712 28.38 49.51 -35.04
C LYS A 712 26.88 49.17 -34.96
N LEU A 713 26.54 47.89 -34.84
CA LEU A 713 25.15 47.43 -34.92
C LEU A 713 24.51 47.33 -33.53
N GLU A 714 23.55 48.21 -33.26
CA GLU A 714 22.66 48.13 -32.10
C GLU A 714 21.20 48.14 -32.57
N LEU A 715 20.54 47.00 -32.47
CA LEU A 715 19.15 46.83 -32.93
C LEU A 715 18.35 46.05 -31.87
N VAL A 716 17.13 46.50 -31.59
CA VAL A 716 16.15 45.81 -30.73
C VAL A 716 14.95 45.47 -31.59
N PHE A 717 14.51 44.21 -31.54
CA PHE A 717 13.56 43.62 -32.49
C PHE A 717 12.17 43.44 -31.89
#